data_AF-A0A957A570-F1
#
_entry.id   AF-A0A957A570-F1
#
_cell.length_a   1.000
_cell.length_b   1.000
_cell.length_c   1.000
_cell.angle_alpha   90.00
_cell.angle_beta   90.00
_cell.angle_gamma   90.00
#
_symmetry.space_group_name_H-M   'P 1'
#
loop_
_entity.id
_entity.type
_entity.pdbx_description
1 polymer ?
#
loop_
_entity_poly.entity_id
_entity_poly.type
_entity_poly.pdbx_seq_one_letter_code
_entity_poly.pdbx_strand_id
1 'polypeptide(L)'
;MIYAENIWKSYGGLDVLRGVTFSIGDGERVGLVGPNGAGKSTLMEILAGLEEADEGDAGWRGGDLSFLRQEAGLDPQKTLVEELWTAFPEARAVEFELAEVAALMERGEGDLDALIERQSALFERFEALDGYRIDQRIGRVLDGLGFKLTDRDKRCGEFSGGWQMRAGLAKVLVHRPPNLLLDEPTNHLDVAARDWLALELSEYRGTVLLITHDGEFHDVVVNRVLELRDGRVESYSGNYTDYQRQKAARIAAVTQEAARQDREIAKQEKFIERFRAKATKARAVKSRERAVARIERVERPQSDRAVHFQLKSSGRTDLDVLTVEGVAHAYGDHVVLVDVDLEVERGEKVVLIGPNGSGKSTLLKIIAGRIEPTEGRVRWGDRVRVGYYDQHQDEALDPARTVIEEVRAVSGGEQGDGTLRGVLGRFLFTGDDAFKAVSVLSGGERSRVALAKFLIQPSNVLLLDEPTNHLDLAGIRWLEERLASFEGAVLLVSHDRALLDTVADALLVLDAEGGAPELFAGGYSEWIEERERRRAEQWAAFGRQQRAERRLKEHISQIESRSRYIENSTIDFAIRKKAKKIARRSTTLKRRLEREAASTDRIERPGERPHGIGVAFGSAERSASRLVELVGVELAPAGAPLLGGLDLALERGDRIALVGPNGSGKTSLLRAILGELSPSHGSISVAGSARVGYLRQEDALDHLLDLTPVEAVRREAGVSQVDASNFVHRVLLGHEQSRTPLRQLSYGERRRLALSLLMLKGANVLLLDEPTNHLDLESREAVEAALDGFEGAVLVVTHDRYLIQSLARTAWLVEGGRIVVRDPEEIV
;
A
#
# COMPACT_ATOMS: atom_id res chain seq x y z
N MET A 1 -35.96 -11.33 -15.49
CA MET A 1 -36.38 -11.33 -14.05
C MET A 1 -35.76 -12.50 -13.29
N ILE A 2 -35.11 -12.23 -12.15
CA ILE A 2 -34.55 -13.21 -11.20
C ILE A 2 -35.41 -13.19 -9.92
N TYR A 3 -35.72 -14.33 -9.32
CA TYR A 3 -36.59 -14.41 -8.14
C TYR A 3 -36.20 -15.50 -7.15
N ALA A 4 -36.55 -15.28 -5.89
CA ALA A 4 -36.52 -16.26 -4.80
C ALA A 4 -37.76 -16.07 -3.93
N GLU A 5 -38.45 -17.17 -3.61
CA GLU A 5 -39.67 -17.20 -2.80
C GLU A 5 -39.52 -18.20 -1.66
N ASN A 6 -39.48 -17.69 -0.43
CA ASN A 6 -39.38 -18.45 0.82
C ASN A 6 -38.27 -19.53 0.80
N ILE A 7 -37.07 -19.17 0.35
CA ILE A 7 -35.95 -20.11 0.24
C ILE A 7 -35.36 -20.45 1.61
N TRP A 8 -35.28 -21.75 1.89
CA TRP A 8 -34.56 -22.33 3.03
C TRP A 8 -33.45 -23.24 2.55
N LYS A 9 -32.30 -23.17 3.21
CA LYS A 9 -31.15 -24.04 2.93
C LYS A 9 -30.33 -24.28 4.18
N SER A 10 -30.01 -25.53 4.46
CA SER A 10 -29.27 -25.95 5.65
C SER A 10 -28.16 -26.93 5.30
N TYR A 11 -26.98 -26.77 5.89
CA TYR A 11 -25.90 -27.77 5.81
C TYR A 11 -25.55 -28.26 7.20
N GLY A 12 -25.57 -29.58 7.41
CA GLY A 12 -25.17 -30.18 8.69
C GLY A 12 -25.97 -29.69 9.91
N GLY A 13 -27.21 -29.23 9.72
CA GLY A 13 -28.07 -28.68 10.78
C GLY A 13 -27.88 -27.17 11.05
N LEU A 14 -27.08 -26.46 10.25
CA LEU A 14 -26.97 -25.01 10.28
C LEU A 14 -27.75 -24.38 9.12
N ASP A 15 -28.82 -23.65 9.43
CA ASP A 15 -29.64 -22.95 8.44
C ASP A 15 -28.85 -21.74 7.88
N VAL A 16 -28.41 -21.85 6.62
CA VAL A 16 -27.69 -20.81 5.87
C VAL A 16 -28.66 -19.80 5.25
N LEU A 17 -29.80 -20.25 4.73
CA LEU A 17 -30.88 -19.39 4.21
C LEU A 17 -32.18 -19.69 4.98
N ARG A 18 -32.90 -18.63 5.39
CA ARG A 18 -34.08 -18.69 6.29
C ARG A 18 -35.22 -17.83 5.75
N GLY A 19 -36.03 -18.41 4.88
CA GLY A 19 -37.21 -17.75 4.30
C GLY A 19 -36.86 -16.57 3.38
N VAL A 20 -35.77 -16.70 2.63
CA VAL A 20 -35.29 -15.64 1.73
C VAL A 20 -36.31 -15.40 0.61
N THR A 21 -36.77 -14.16 0.48
CA THR A 21 -37.76 -13.77 -0.54
C THR A 21 -37.38 -12.43 -1.17
N PHE A 22 -37.20 -12.40 -2.50
CA PHE A 22 -37.01 -11.18 -3.28
C PHE A 22 -37.28 -11.41 -4.76
N SER A 23 -37.49 -10.32 -5.50
CA SER A 23 -37.58 -10.33 -6.96
C SER A 23 -36.75 -9.19 -7.55
N ILE A 24 -36.10 -9.47 -8.67
CA ILE A 24 -35.29 -8.54 -9.46
C ILE A 24 -35.90 -8.44 -10.87
N GLY A 25 -36.46 -7.28 -11.17
CA GLY A 25 -37.09 -6.96 -12.44
C GLY A 25 -36.11 -6.70 -13.58
N ASP A 26 -36.67 -6.47 -14.76
CA ASP A 26 -35.88 -6.20 -15.97
C ASP A 26 -35.21 -4.82 -15.89
N GLY A 27 -33.93 -4.76 -16.22
CA GLY A 27 -33.10 -3.56 -16.12
C GLY A 27 -32.69 -3.16 -14.70
N GLU A 28 -33.10 -3.91 -13.66
CA GLU A 28 -32.52 -3.76 -12.32
C GLU A 28 -31.11 -4.35 -12.28
N ARG A 29 -30.19 -3.62 -11.64
CA ARG A 29 -28.82 -4.03 -11.39
C ARG A 29 -28.66 -4.07 -9.88
N VAL A 30 -28.69 -5.27 -9.34
CA VAL A 30 -28.80 -5.51 -7.91
C VAL A 30 -27.48 -6.05 -7.38
N GLY A 31 -27.01 -5.45 -6.28
CA GLY A 31 -25.85 -5.92 -5.55
C GLY A 31 -26.27 -6.80 -4.39
N LEU A 32 -25.68 -7.98 -4.25
CA LEU A 32 -25.87 -8.87 -3.11
C LEU A 32 -24.70 -8.71 -2.14
N VAL A 33 -24.96 -8.10 -0.99
CA VAL A 33 -23.97 -7.82 0.06
C VAL A 33 -24.28 -8.64 1.30
N GLY A 34 -23.29 -8.86 2.15
CA GLY A 34 -23.46 -9.63 3.37
C GLY A 34 -22.11 -10.15 3.88
N PRO A 35 -22.00 -10.55 5.15
CA PRO A 35 -20.76 -11.11 5.68
C PRO A 35 -20.36 -12.38 4.91
N ASN A 36 -19.08 -12.73 4.97
CA ASN A 36 -18.60 -13.95 4.33
C ASN A 36 -19.11 -15.16 5.11
N GLY A 37 -19.54 -16.20 4.39
CA GLY A 37 -20.29 -17.32 4.98
C GLY A 37 -21.79 -17.07 5.20
N ALA A 38 -22.34 -15.90 4.83
CA ALA A 38 -23.78 -15.63 4.94
C ALA A 38 -24.66 -16.42 3.96
N GLY A 39 -24.08 -17.14 3.00
CA GLY A 39 -24.80 -17.91 1.97
C GLY A 39 -24.99 -17.21 0.63
N LYS A 40 -24.19 -16.17 0.30
CA LYS A 40 -24.32 -15.39 -0.95
C LYS A 40 -24.10 -16.27 -2.20
N SER A 41 -23.00 -17.02 -2.24
CA SER A 41 -22.70 -17.93 -3.37
C SER A 41 -23.67 -19.11 -3.42
N THR A 42 -24.08 -19.66 -2.27
CA THR A 42 -25.17 -20.66 -2.20
C THR A 42 -26.47 -20.13 -2.81
N LEU A 43 -26.84 -18.89 -2.50
CA LEU A 43 -28.01 -18.24 -3.10
C LEU A 43 -27.84 -18.06 -4.61
N MET A 44 -26.65 -17.68 -5.11
CA MET A 44 -26.37 -17.59 -6.54
C MET A 44 -26.47 -18.94 -7.25
N GLU A 45 -25.95 -20.02 -6.65
CA GLU A 45 -26.02 -21.38 -7.20
C GLU A 45 -27.45 -21.90 -7.25
N ILE A 46 -28.26 -21.60 -6.23
CA ILE A 46 -29.71 -21.90 -6.22
C ILE A 46 -30.43 -21.13 -7.34
N LEU A 47 -30.16 -19.83 -7.48
CA LEU A 47 -30.76 -19.00 -8.55
C LEU A 47 -30.34 -19.47 -9.94
N ALA A 48 -29.13 -20.02 -10.09
CA ALA A 48 -28.62 -20.57 -11.33
C ALA A 48 -29.15 -21.99 -11.64
N GLY A 49 -29.90 -22.61 -10.72
CA GLY A 49 -30.37 -23.99 -10.85
C GLY A 49 -29.26 -25.03 -10.72
N LEU A 50 -28.12 -24.67 -10.15
CA LEU A 50 -26.99 -25.57 -9.89
C LEU A 50 -27.12 -26.29 -8.55
N GLU A 51 -27.92 -25.73 -7.64
CA GLU A 51 -28.22 -26.32 -6.35
C GLU A 51 -29.73 -26.22 -6.02
N GLU A 52 -30.28 -27.26 -5.39
CA GLU A 52 -31.68 -27.24 -4.93
C GLU A 52 -31.81 -26.64 -3.52
N ALA A 53 -32.86 -25.85 -3.30
CA ALA A 53 -33.25 -25.39 -1.97
C ALA A 53 -33.97 -26.53 -1.20
N ASP A 54 -33.90 -26.49 0.13
CA ASP A 54 -34.61 -27.46 0.97
C ASP A 54 -36.13 -27.17 1.01
N GLU A 55 -36.49 -25.88 1.02
CA GLU A 55 -37.86 -25.38 0.85
C GLU A 55 -37.86 -24.09 0.04
N GLY A 56 -38.97 -23.79 -0.64
CA GLY A 56 -39.15 -22.59 -1.47
C GLY A 56 -38.94 -22.83 -2.96
N ASP A 57 -39.05 -21.76 -3.76
CA ASP A 57 -38.81 -21.78 -5.22
C ASP A 57 -37.93 -20.58 -5.63
N ALA A 58 -36.97 -20.80 -6.53
CA ALA A 58 -36.04 -19.77 -6.99
C ALA A 58 -35.60 -20.05 -8.43
N GLY A 59 -35.30 -18.98 -9.16
CA GLY A 59 -34.80 -19.09 -10.53
C GLY A 59 -34.91 -17.80 -11.31
N TRP A 60 -35.00 -17.93 -12.63
CA TRP A 60 -35.12 -16.81 -13.56
C TRP A 60 -36.22 -17.03 -14.58
N ARG A 61 -36.72 -15.93 -15.16
CA ARG A 61 -37.72 -15.89 -16.23
C ARG A 61 -37.34 -14.82 -17.26
N GLY A 62 -37.78 -15.00 -18.50
CA GLY A 62 -37.64 -14.01 -19.57
C GLY A 62 -36.38 -14.17 -20.45
N GLY A 63 -35.84 -15.37 -20.56
CA GLY A 63 -34.70 -15.70 -21.44
C GLY A 63 -33.58 -16.42 -20.72
N ASP A 64 -32.43 -16.52 -21.38
CA ASP A 64 -31.27 -17.25 -20.85
C ASP A 64 -30.60 -16.54 -19.67
N LEU A 65 -29.89 -17.32 -18.88
CA LEU A 65 -29.06 -16.89 -17.76
C LEU A 65 -27.60 -17.20 -18.09
N SER A 66 -26.69 -16.25 -17.87
CA SER A 66 -25.28 -16.60 -17.73
C SER A 66 -24.81 -16.33 -16.32
N PHE A 67 -23.99 -17.24 -15.81
CA PHE A 67 -23.42 -17.18 -14.49
C PHE A 67 -21.90 -17.25 -14.58
N LEU A 68 -21.23 -16.18 -14.13
CA LEU A 68 -19.80 -16.19 -13.92
C LEU A 68 -19.49 -16.78 -12.54
N ARG A 69 -18.89 -17.96 -12.52
CA ARG A 69 -18.38 -18.61 -11.30
C ARG A 69 -16.93 -18.19 -11.04
N GLN A 70 -16.48 -18.43 -9.82
CA GLN A 70 -15.09 -18.18 -9.40
C GLN A 70 -14.06 -19.03 -10.19
N GLU A 71 -14.49 -20.13 -10.82
CA GLU A 71 -13.69 -20.92 -11.76
C GLU A 71 -14.22 -20.76 -13.19
N ALA A 72 -13.37 -20.32 -14.12
CA ALA A 72 -13.78 -19.84 -15.44
C ALA A 72 -14.31 -20.91 -16.41
N GLY A 73 -14.17 -22.20 -16.10
CA GLY A 73 -14.74 -23.31 -16.89
C GLY A 73 -14.32 -23.33 -18.38
N LEU A 74 -13.17 -22.75 -18.72
CA LEU A 74 -12.68 -22.62 -20.11
C LEU A 74 -12.00 -23.91 -20.60
N ASP A 75 -12.11 -24.19 -21.90
CA ASP A 75 -11.35 -25.28 -22.54
C ASP A 75 -9.88 -24.87 -22.71
N PRO A 76 -8.92 -25.53 -22.03
CA PRO A 76 -7.52 -25.12 -22.04
C PRO A 76 -6.84 -25.29 -23.41
N GLN A 77 -7.42 -26.06 -24.34
CA GLN A 77 -6.83 -26.34 -25.65
C GLN A 77 -7.20 -25.33 -26.73
N LYS A 78 -8.32 -24.61 -26.57
CA LYS A 78 -8.77 -23.60 -27.53
C LYS A 78 -8.01 -22.30 -27.36
N THR A 79 -7.89 -21.54 -28.44
CA THR A 79 -7.43 -20.15 -28.35
C THR A 79 -8.48 -19.29 -27.64
N LEU A 80 -8.06 -18.15 -27.10
CA LEU A 80 -8.96 -17.20 -26.44
C LEU A 80 -10.15 -16.81 -27.33
N VAL A 81 -9.90 -16.50 -28.60
CA VAL A 81 -10.97 -16.15 -29.55
C VAL A 81 -11.87 -17.34 -29.87
N GLU A 82 -11.30 -18.53 -30.10
CA GLU A 82 -12.10 -19.75 -30.34
C GLU A 82 -13.02 -20.06 -29.16
N GLU A 83 -12.53 -19.90 -27.94
CA GLU A 83 -13.30 -20.12 -26.72
C GLU A 83 -14.44 -19.11 -26.56
N LEU A 84 -14.22 -17.83 -26.89
CA LEU A 84 -15.28 -16.82 -26.88
C LEU A 84 -16.34 -17.05 -27.96
N TRP A 85 -15.95 -17.56 -29.13
CA TRP A 85 -16.88 -17.96 -30.20
C TRP A 85 -17.82 -19.09 -29.77
N THR A 86 -17.46 -19.89 -28.76
CA THR A 86 -18.37 -20.93 -28.22
C THR A 86 -19.61 -20.36 -27.54
N ALA A 87 -19.61 -19.06 -27.20
CA ALA A 87 -20.80 -18.36 -26.71
C ALA A 87 -21.90 -18.19 -27.79
N PHE A 88 -21.62 -18.50 -29.06
CA PHE A 88 -22.54 -18.41 -30.18
C PHE A 88 -22.62 -19.72 -30.99
N PRO A 89 -23.13 -20.81 -30.40
CA PRO A 89 -23.08 -22.14 -31.03
C PRO A 89 -23.82 -22.19 -32.37
N GLU A 90 -24.95 -21.50 -32.50
CA GLU A 90 -25.71 -21.44 -33.76
C GLU A 90 -24.98 -20.66 -34.85
N ALA A 91 -24.45 -19.48 -34.53
CA ALA A 91 -23.70 -18.68 -35.51
C ALA A 91 -22.43 -19.40 -35.97
N ARG A 92 -21.76 -20.09 -35.04
CA ARG A 92 -20.57 -20.88 -35.34
C ARG A 92 -20.87 -22.09 -36.23
N ALA A 93 -22.01 -22.76 -36.01
CA ALA A 93 -22.45 -23.85 -36.88
C ALA A 93 -22.74 -23.36 -38.31
N VAL A 94 -23.44 -22.22 -38.44
CA VAL A 94 -23.73 -21.59 -39.74
C VAL A 94 -22.45 -21.16 -40.46
N GLU A 95 -21.48 -20.61 -39.74
CA GLU A 95 -20.16 -20.23 -40.29
C GLU A 95 -19.41 -21.44 -40.85
N PHE A 96 -19.37 -22.56 -40.11
CA PHE A 96 -18.75 -23.79 -40.60
C PHE A 96 -19.46 -24.36 -41.83
N GLU A 97 -20.80 -24.32 -41.86
CA GLU A 97 -21.58 -24.77 -43.00
C GLU A 97 -21.36 -23.89 -44.24
N LEU A 98 -21.24 -22.57 -44.07
CA LEU A 98 -20.88 -21.63 -45.13
C LEU A 98 -19.51 -21.96 -45.73
N ALA A 99 -18.51 -22.24 -44.89
CA ALA A 99 -17.17 -22.63 -45.35
C ALA A 99 -17.17 -23.97 -46.09
N GLU A 100 -17.96 -24.95 -45.63
CA GLU A 100 -18.12 -26.24 -46.30
C GLU A 100 -18.77 -26.09 -47.69
N VAL A 101 -19.87 -25.33 -47.78
CA VAL A 101 -20.56 -25.05 -49.04
C VAL A 101 -19.65 -24.32 -50.03
N ALA A 102 -18.91 -23.30 -49.57
CA ALA A 102 -17.93 -22.60 -50.40
C ALA A 102 -16.85 -23.55 -50.94
N ALA A 103 -16.34 -24.46 -50.10
CA ALA A 103 -15.32 -25.41 -50.51
C ALA A 103 -15.85 -26.48 -51.49
N LEU A 104 -17.11 -26.90 -51.37
CA LEU A 104 -17.77 -27.79 -52.34
C LEU A 104 -17.94 -27.09 -53.70
N MET A 105 -18.34 -25.82 -53.71
CA MET A 105 -18.46 -25.01 -54.92
C MET A 105 -17.10 -24.82 -55.61
N GLU A 106 -16.02 -24.55 -54.85
CA GLU A 106 -14.67 -24.43 -55.39
C GLU A 106 -14.14 -25.74 -56.01
N ARG A 107 -14.47 -26.88 -55.41
CA ARG A 107 -14.11 -28.21 -55.94
C ARG A 107 -15.00 -28.68 -57.08
N GLY A 108 -16.11 -27.99 -57.37
CA GLY A 108 -17.09 -28.40 -58.36
C GLY A 108 -17.85 -29.68 -57.98
N GLU A 109 -17.99 -29.94 -56.67
CA GLU A 109 -18.64 -31.13 -56.12
C GLU A 109 -20.08 -30.81 -55.72
N GLY A 110 -21.06 -31.45 -56.37
CA GLY A 110 -22.49 -31.29 -56.05
C GLY A 110 -23.29 -30.52 -57.10
N ASP A 111 -24.56 -30.27 -56.81
CA ASP A 111 -25.45 -29.46 -57.65
C ASP A 111 -25.23 -27.97 -57.36
N LEU A 112 -24.69 -27.24 -58.35
CA LEU A 112 -24.31 -25.84 -58.19
C LEU A 112 -25.51 -24.95 -57.85
N ASP A 113 -26.68 -25.18 -58.45
CA ASP A 113 -27.86 -24.35 -58.21
C ASP A 113 -28.36 -24.54 -56.77
N ALA A 114 -28.38 -25.79 -56.29
CA ALA A 114 -28.75 -26.13 -54.91
C ALA A 114 -27.75 -25.59 -53.87
N LEU A 115 -26.44 -25.59 -54.20
CA LEU A 115 -25.41 -25.02 -53.32
C LEU A 115 -25.52 -23.49 -53.22
N ILE A 116 -25.84 -22.79 -54.32
CA ILE A 116 -26.07 -21.33 -54.33
C ILE A 116 -27.29 -20.96 -53.47
N GLU A 117 -28.38 -21.71 -53.60
CA GLU A 117 -29.59 -21.50 -52.77
C GLU A 117 -29.28 -21.74 -51.28
N ARG A 118 -28.59 -22.84 -50.96
CA ARG A 118 -28.18 -23.14 -49.58
C ARG A 118 -27.25 -22.07 -49.01
N GLN A 119 -26.27 -21.60 -49.78
CA GLN A 119 -25.36 -20.53 -49.37
C GLN A 119 -26.11 -19.23 -49.06
N SER A 120 -27.10 -18.88 -49.89
CA SER A 120 -27.91 -17.67 -49.71
C SER A 120 -28.75 -17.75 -48.43
N ALA A 121 -29.41 -18.88 -48.17
CA ALA A 121 -30.15 -19.11 -46.93
C ALA A 121 -29.24 -19.06 -45.68
N LEU A 122 -28.02 -19.58 -45.78
CA LEU A 122 -27.04 -19.51 -44.69
C LEU A 122 -26.52 -18.09 -44.46
N PHE A 123 -26.30 -17.28 -45.50
CA PHE A 123 -25.93 -15.88 -45.35
C PHE A 123 -27.02 -15.07 -44.66
N GLU A 124 -28.28 -15.23 -45.06
CA GLU A 124 -29.43 -14.59 -44.40
C GLU A 124 -29.53 -15.00 -42.93
N ARG A 125 -29.33 -16.29 -42.63
CA ARG A 125 -29.34 -16.79 -41.24
C ARG A 125 -28.17 -16.25 -40.43
N PHE A 126 -26.97 -16.18 -41.01
CA PHE A 126 -25.79 -15.62 -40.33
C PHE A 126 -25.96 -14.13 -40.04
N GLU A 127 -26.56 -13.38 -40.96
CA GLU A 127 -26.90 -11.96 -40.76
C GLU A 127 -27.94 -11.78 -39.65
N ALA A 128 -28.99 -12.62 -39.62
CA ALA A 128 -30.02 -12.59 -38.58
C ALA A 128 -29.48 -12.88 -37.17
N LEU A 129 -28.37 -13.63 -37.09
CA LEU A 129 -27.65 -13.92 -35.84
C LEU A 129 -26.62 -12.83 -35.47
N ASP A 130 -26.61 -11.69 -36.18
CA ASP A 130 -25.59 -10.63 -36.03
C ASP A 130 -24.15 -11.16 -36.26
N GLY A 131 -23.98 -12.23 -37.05
CA GLY A 131 -22.72 -12.98 -37.21
C GLY A 131 -21.52 -12.11 -37.58
N TYR A 132 -21.70 -11.17 -38.51
CA TYR A 132 -20.64 -10.24 -38.96
C TYR A 132 -20.14 -9.27 -37.89
N ARG A 133 -20.88 -9.12 -36.78
CA ARG A 133 -20.51 -8.22 -35.66
C ARG A 133 -19.90 -8.96 -34.47
N ILE A 134 -19.88 -10.30 -34.50
CA ILE A 134 -19.39 -11.12 -33.38
C ILE A 134 -17.91 -10.82 -33.11
N ASP A 135 -17.05 -10.81 -34.13
CA ASP A 135 -15.62 -10.52 -33.96
C ASP A 135 -15.36 -9.10 -33.42
N GLN A 136 -16.14 -8.12 -33.88
CA GLN A 136 -16.06 -6.75 -33.37
C GLN A 136 -16.46 -6.68 -31.89
N ARG A 137 -17.49 -7.42 -31.49
CA ARG A 137 -17.93 -7.52 -30.10
C ARG A 137 -16.88 -8.19 -29.23
N ILE A 138 -16.33 -9.32 -29.68
CA ILE A 138 -15.24 -10.05 -29.01
C ILE A 138 -14.05 -9.10 -28.81
N GLY A 139 -13.60 -8.44 -29.88
CA GLY A 139 -12.48 -7.51 -29.82
C GLY A 139 -12.70 -6.39 -28.79
N ARG A 140 -13.86 -5.73 -28.84
CA ARG A 140 -14.20 -4.64 -27.91
C ARG A 140 -14.21 -5.10 -26.44
N VAL A 141 -14.75 -6.28 -26.15
CA VAL A 141 -14.79 -6.82 -24.77
C VAL A 141 -13.39 -7.22 -24.31
N LEU A 142 -12.61 -7.87 -25.16
CA LEU A 142 -11.23 -8.25 -24.85
C LEU A 142 -10.35 -7.01 -24.60
N ASP A 143 -10.43 -6.00 -25.45
CA ASP A 143 -9.67 -4.75 -25.31
C ASP A 143 -10.09 -4.02 -24.02
N GLY A 144 -11.39 -3.99 -23.72
CA GLY A 144 -11.93 -3.41 -22.48
C GLY A 144 -11.48 -4.12 -21.20
N LEU A 145 -11.26 -5.43 -21.25
CA LEU A 145 -10.73 -6.22 -20.14
C LEU A 145 -9.18 -6.27 -20.09
N GLY A 146 -8.51 -5.53 -20.98
CA GLY A 146 -7.07 -5.34 -20.99
C GLY A 146 -6.25 -6.39 -21.74
N PHE A 147 -6.88 -7.26 -22.55
CA PHE A 147 -6.16 -8.22 -23.39
C PHE A 147 -5.44 -7.52 -24.55
N LYS A 148 -4.22 -7.96 -24.87
CA LYS A 148 -3.48 -7.45 -26.04
C LYS A 148 -3.92 -8.19 -27.30
N LEU A 149 -3.71 -7.57 -28.46
CA LEU A 149 -3.93 -8.23 -29.76
C LEU A 149 -3.19 -9.57 -29.87
N THR A 150 -1.98 -9.67 -29.31
CA THR A 150 -1.18 -10.91 -29.29
C THR A 150 -1.73 -12.00 -28.39
N ASP A 151 -2.65 -11.68 -27.48
CA ASP A 151 -3.25 -12.65 -26.56
C ASP A 151 -4.40 -13.41 -27.19
N ARG A 152 -4.98 -12.90 -28.29
CA ARG A 152 -6.16 -13.46 -28.95
C ARG A 152 -5.95 -14.88 -29.48
N ASP A 153 -4.74 -15.18 -29.94
CA ASP A 153 -4.37 -16.48 -30.51
C ASP A 153 -3.72 -17.43 -29.48
N LYS A 154 -3.54 -16.98 -28.23
CA LYS A 154 -2.98 -17.82 -27.16
C LYS A 154 -4.03 -18.80 -26.65
N ARG A 155 -3.57 -19.98 -26.20
CA ARG A 155 -4.47 -21.00 -25.64
C ARG A 155 -4.93 -20.61 -24.25
N CYS A 156 -6.19 -20.91 -23.90
CA CYS A 156 -6.74 -20.60 -22.58
C CYS A 156 -5.89 -21.18 -21.42
N GLY A 157 -5.29 -22.37 -21.62
CA GLY A 157 -4.41 -23.00 -20.64
C GLY A 157 -3.05 -22.30 -20.41
N GLU A 158 -2.65 -21.37 -21.28
CA GLU A 158 -1.38 -20.63 -21.16
C GLU A 158 -1.52 -19.36 -20.31
N PHE A 159 -2.76 -18.92 -20.05
CA PHE A 159 -3.03 -17.78 -19.19
C PHE A 159 -2.92 -18.15 -17.71
N SER A 160 -2.46 -17.20 -16.87
CA SER A 160 -2.53 -17.38 -15.42
C SER A 160 -3.99 -17.40 -14.95
N GLY A 161 -4.26 -17.95 -13.75
CA GLY A 161 -5.63 -18.09 -13.24
C GLY A 161 -6.45 -16.80 -13.23
N GLY A 162 -5.82 -15.65 -12.93
CA GLY A 162 -6.50 -14.35 -13.01
C GLY A 162 -6.91 -13.96 -14.44
N TRP A 163 -6.06 -14.21 -15.43
CA TRP A 163 -6.38 -13.98 -16.84
C TRP A 163 -7.41 -14.99 -17.39
N GLN A 164 -7.43 -16.22 -16.89
CA GLN A 164 -8.49 -17.18 -17.20
C GLN A 164 -9.84 -16.71 -16.66
N MET A 165 -9.89 -16.14 -15.44
CA MET A 165 -11.11 -15.50 -14.93
C MET A 165 -11.56 -14.36 -15.87
N ARG A 166 -10.64 -13.46 -16.26
CA ARG A 166 -10.96 -12.39 -17.22
C ARG A 166 -11.54 -12.92 -18.53
N ALA A 167 -11.03 -14.03 -19.04
CA ALA A 167 -11.56 -14.68 -20.24
C ALA A 167 -12.96 -15.30 -20.01
N GLY A 168 -13.23 -15.88 -18.84
CA GLY A 168 -14.57 -16.32 -18.43
C GLY A 168 -15.58 -15.17 -18.37
N LEU A 169 -15.19 -14.05 -17.75
CA LEU A 169 -15.97 -12.82 -17.74
C LEU A 169 -16.21 -12.30 -19.17
N ALA A 170 -15.17 -12.28 -20.02
CA ALA A 170 -15.30 -11.89 -21.42
C ALA A 170 -16.34 -12.73 -22.16
N LYS A 171 -16.34 -14.05 -21.94
CA LYS A 171 -17.28 -15.00 -22.56
C LYS A 171 -18.73 -14.66 -22.21
N VAL A 172 -18.98 -14.41 -20.92
CA VAL A 172 -20.29 -14.04 -20.40
C VAL A 172 -20.76 -12.69 -20.96
N LEU A 173 -19.88 -11.67 -20.99
CA LEU A 173 -20.21 -10.34 -21.49
C LEU A 173 -20.43 -10.29 -23.01
N VAL A 174 -19.72 -11.11 -23.77
CA VAL A 174 -19.89 -11.20 -25.22
C VAL A 174 -21.25 -11.80 -25.59
N HIS A 175 -21.71 -12.79 -24.82
CA HIS A 175 -23.01 -13.43 -25.00
C HIS A 175 -24.21 -12.47 -24.77
N ARG A 176 -24.08 -11.54 -23.81
CA ARG A 176 -25.13 -10.57 -23.41
C ARG A 176 -26.51 -11.20 -23.10
N PRO A 177 -26.60 -12.16 -22.17
CA PRO A 177 -27.88 -12.77 -21.78
C PRO A 177 -28.86 -11.76 -21.14
N PRO A 178 -30.18 -12.01 -21.21
CA PRO A 178 -31.18 -11.20 -20.51
C PRO A 178 -31.04 -11.21 -18.98
N ASN A 179 -30.50 -12.29 -18.40
CA ASN A 179 -30.25 -12.41 -16.96
C ASN A 179 -28.78 -12.74 -16.72
N LEU A 180 -28.14 -12.01 -15.80
CA LEU A 180 -26.72 -12.11 -15.54
C LEU A 180 -26.43 -12.24 -14.05
N LEU A 181 -25.72 -13.31 -13.67
CA LEU A 181 -25.16 -13.52 -12.34
C LEU A 181 -23.65 -13.36 -12.37
N LEU A 182 -23.10 -12.48 -11.54
CA LEU A 182 -21.67 -12.25 -11.44
C LEU A 182 -21.20 -12.43 -9.99
N ASP A 183 -20.38 -13.45 -9.72
CA ASP A 183 -19.74 -13.60 -8.41
C ASP A 183 -18.31 -13.05 -8.46
N GLU A 184 -18.06 -11.94 -7.76
CA GLU A 184 -16.79 -11.21 -7.68
C GLU A 184 -16.13 -10.87 -9.04
N PRO A 185 -16.84 -10.21 -9.98
CA PRO A 185 -16.34 -9.97 -11.34
C PRO A 185 -15.17 -8.97 -11.40
N THR A 186 -14.94 -8.21 -10.32
CA THR A 186 -13.86 -7.22 -10.19
C THR A 186 -12.51 -7.83 -9.82
N ASN A 187 -12.49 -9.08 -9.37
CA ASN A 187 -11.26 -9.73 -8.95
C ASN A 187 -10.32 -9.94 -10.14
N HIS A 188 -9.02 -9.75 -9.88
CA HIS A 188 -7.96 -9.83 -10.89
C HIS A 188 -8.04 -8.80 -12.02
N LEU A 189 -8.93 -7.81 -11.94
CA LEU A 189 -8.98 -6.67 -12.86
C LEU A 189 -8.13 -5.51 -12.36
N ASP A 190 -7.36 -4.91 -13.26
CA ASP A 190 -6.72 -3.61 -13.01
C ASP A 190 -7.77 -2.48 -13.05
N VAL A 191 -7.37 -1.27 -12.65
CA VAL A 191 -8.27 -0.12 -12.55
C VAL A 191 -8.97 0.19 -13.88
N ALA A 192 -8.24 0.14 -15.00
CA ALA A 192 -8.80 0.46 -16.31
C ALA A 192 -9.85 -0.58 -16.76
N ALA A 193 -9.58 -1.86 -16.55
CA ALA A 193 -10.54 -2.93 -16.86
C ALA A 193 -11.76 -2.91 -15.93
N ARG A 194 -11.58 -2.53 -14.66
CA ARG A 194 -12.69 -2.32 -13.70
C ARG A 194 -13.60 -1.18 -14.13
N ASP A 195 -13.02 -0.03 -14.48
CA ASP A 195 -13.77 1.14 -14.93
C ASP A 195 -14.56 0.84 -16.21
N TRP A 196 -13.94 0.15 -17.16
CA TRP A 196 -14.60 -0.29 -18.39
C TRP A 196 -15.76 -1.26 -18.10
N LEU A 197 -15.55 -2.24 -17.23
CA LEU A 197 -16.58 -3.20 -16.85
C LEU A 197 -17.76 -2.51 -16.15
N ALA A 198 -17.48 -1.56 -15.27
CA ALA A 198 -18.50 -0.79 -14.57
C ALA A 198 -19.39 -0.03 -15.57
N LEU A 199 -18.78 0.59 -16.58
CA LEU A 199 -19.51 1.26 -17.65
C LEU A 199 -20.35 0.27 -18.47
N GLU A 200 -19.75 -0.85 -18.91
CA GLU A 200 -20.46 -1.89 -19.69
C GLU A 200 -21.67 -2.46 -18.93
N LEU A 201 -21.53 -2.70 -17.62
CA LEU A 201 -22.63 -3.19 -16.78
C LEU A 201 -23.66 -2.11 -16.46
N SER A 202 -23.26 -0.84 -16.33
CA SER A 202 -24.20 0.27 -16.08
C SER A 202 -25.17 0.48 -17.25
N GLU A 203 -24.72 0.22 -18.48
CA GLU A 203 -25.51 0.29 -19.71
C GLU A 203 -26.20 -1.05 -20.07
N TYR A 204 -26.04 -2.07 -19.22
CA TYR A 204 -26.59 -3.39 -19.46
C TYR A 204 -28.12 -3.35 -19.39
N ARG A 205 -28.77 -3.77 -20.48
CA ARG A 205 -30.24 -3.73 -20.62
C ARG A 205 -30.96 -4.88 -19.92
N GLY A 206 -30.25 -5.96 -19.61
CA GLY A 206 -30.78 -7.11 -18.89
C GLY A 206 -30.82 -6.91 -17.37
N THR A 207 -31.29 -7.93 -16.66
CA THR A 207 -31.22 -8.02 -15.21
C THR A 207 -29.83 -8.47 -14.78
N VAL A 208 -29.20 -7.74 -13.85
CA VAL A 208 -27.89 -8.11 -13.28
C VAL A 208 -28.03 -8.31 -11.79
N LEU A 209 -27.57 -9.45 -11.27
CA LEU A 209 -27.29 -9.67 -9.86
C LEU A 209 -25.79 -9.92 -9.70
N LEU A 210 -25.13 -9.10 -8.89
CA LEU A 210 -23.69 -9.22 -8.70
C LEU A 210 -23.31 -9.23 -7.22
N ILE A 211 -22.28 -10.01 -6.89
CA ILE A 211 -21.58 -9.98 -5.61
C ILE A 211 -20.23 -9.30 -5.88
N THR A 212 -19.91 -8.26 -5.12
CA THR A 212 -18.60 -7.63 -5.15
C THR A 212 -18.28 -7.01 -3.81
N HIS A 213 -17.01 -7.07 -3.41
CA HIS A 213 -16.48 -6.32 -2.27
C HIS A 213 -15.96 -4.92 -2.64
N ASP A 214 -15.98 -4.57 -3.93
CA ASP A 214 -15.51 -3.28 -4.44
C ASP A 214 -16.62 -2.23 -4.36
N GLY A 215 -16.57 -1.40 -3.32
CA GLY A 215 -17.58 -0.38 -3.07
C GLY A 215 -17.70 0.66 -4.20
N GLU A 216 -16.61 1.03 -4.88
CA GLU A 216 -16.64 2.01 -5.97
C GLU A 216 -17.32 1.41 -7.21
N PHE A 217 -16.97 0.17 -7.58
CA PHE A 217 -17.64 -0.54 -8.66
C PHE A 217 -19.12 -0.78 -8.37
N HIS A 218 -19.44 -1.16 -7.12
CA HIS A 218 -20.80 -1.38 -6.68
C HIS A 218 -21.62 -0.08 -6.77
N ASP A 219 -21.03 1.09 -6.51
CA ASP A 219 -21.73 2.38 -6.57
C ASP A 219 -22.08 2.82 -8.00
N VAL A 220 -21.23 2.48 -8.98
CA VAL A 220 -21.46 2.79 -10.41
C VAL A 220 -22.52 1.87 -11.03
N VAL A 221 -22.47 0.57 -10.71
CA VAL A 221 -23.27 -0.44 -11.42
C VAL A 221 -24.64 -0.62 -10.81
N VAL A 222 -24.73 -0.68 -9.48
CA VAL A 222 -25.92 -1.14 -8.76
C VAL A 222 -26.87 0.01 -8.44
N ASN A 223 -28.16 -0.22 -8.65
CA ASN A 223 -29.23 0.72 -8.29
C ASN A 223 -30.13 0.22 -7.13
N ARG A 224 -29.87 -0.98 -6.61
CA ARG A 224 -30.56 -1.57 -5.47
C ARG A 224 -29.68 -2.61 -4.77
N VAL A 225 -29.64 -2.62 -3.44
CA VAL A 225 -28.79 -3.54 -2.67
C VAL A 225 -29.65 -4.53 -1.89
N LEU A 226 -29.32 -5.83 -1.99
CA LEU A 226 -29.84 -6.89 -1.14
C LEU A 226 -28.79 -7.27 -0.11
N GLU A 227 -29.07 -7.07 1.18
CA GLU A 227 -28.22 -7.50 2.28
C GLU A 227 -28.66 -8.88 2.78
N LEU A 228 -27.82 -9.90 2.61
CA LEU A 228 -28.00 -11.22 3.20
C LEU A 228 -27.24 -11.28 4.54
N ARG A 229 -27.98 -11.35 5.65
CA ARG A 229 -27.41 -11.43 7.01
C ARG A 229 -28.28 -12.33 7.89
N ASP A 230 -27.63 -13.18 8.70
CA ASP A 230 -28.31 -14.12 9.61
C ASP A 230 -29.36 -15.00 8.90
N GLY A 231 -29.07 -15.38 7.65
CA GLY A 231 -29.92 -16.17 6.77
C GLY A 231 -31.13 -15.43 6.18
N ARG A 232 -31.25 -14.11 6.37
CA ARG A 232 -32.35 -13.29 5.84
C ARG A 232 -31.85 -12.26 4.85
N VAL A 233 -32.70 -11.93 3.87
CA VAL A 233 -32.43 -10.87 2.89
C VAL A 233 -33.24 -9.64 3.22
N GLU A 234 -32.57 -8.49 3.21
CA GLU A 234 -33.19 -7.17 3.31
C GLU A 234 -32.85 -6.33 2.08
N SER A 235 -33.82 -5.56 1.59
CA SER A 235 -33.66 -4.76 0.37
C SER A 235 -33.53 -3.28 0.69
N TYR A 236 -32.55 -2.64 0.09
CA TYR A 236 -32.28 -1.22 0.17
C TYR A 236 -32.32 -0.61 -1.22
N SER A 237 -33.00 0.53 -1.37
CA SER A 237 -33.05 1.26 -2.65
C SER A 237 -31.80 2.11 -2.84
N GLY A 238 -31.32 2.27 -4.07
CA GLY A 238 -30.16 3.09 -4.38
C GLY A 238 -28.87 2.28 -4.44
N ASN A 239 -27.76 3.00 -4.55
CA ASN A 239 -26.44 2.41 -4.73
C ASN A 239 -25.81 1.94 -3.40
N TYR A 240 -24.54 1.53 -3.41
CA TYR A 240 -23.87 1.01 -2.22
C TYR A 240 -23.78 2.07 -1.10
N THR A 241 -23.51 3.31 -1.48
CA THR A 241 -23.48 4.46 -0.56
C THR A 241 -24.84 4.71 0.09
N ASP A 242 -25.92 4.67 -0.70
CA ASP A 242 -27.28 4.82 -0.18
C ASP A 242 -27.64 3.71 0.81
N TYR A 243 -27.22 2.48 0.52
CA TYR A 243 -27.34 1.35 1.44
C TYR A 243 -26.61 1.62 2.76
N GLN A 244 -25.34 2.06 2.73
CA GLN A 244 -24.59 2.37 3.95
C GLN A 244 -25.27 3.46 4.78
N ARG A 245 -25.77 4.53 4.14
CA ARG A 245 -26.53 5.60 4.82
C ARG A 245 -27.81 5.08 5.47
N GLN A 246 -28.61 4.31 4.74
CA GLN A 246 -29.85 3.72 5.24
C GLN A 246 -29.59 2.76 6.40
N LYS A 247 -28.55 1.92 6.28
CA LYS A 247 -28.12 0.99 7.32
C LYS A 247 -27.66 1.71 8.58
N ALA A 248 -26.83 2.75 8.45
CA ALA A 248 -26.37 3.56 9.59
C ALA A 248 -27.54 4.25 10.31
N ALA A 249 -28.46 4.87 9.55
CA ALA A 249 -29.65 5.52 10.10
C ALA A 249 -30.55 4.50 10.84
N ARG A 250 -30.71 3.30 10.28
CA ARG A 250 -31.46 2.22 10.90
C ARG A 250 -30.79 1.71 12.17
N ILE A 251 -29.49 1.46 12.15
CA ILE A 251 -28.70 1.04 13.33
C ILE A 251 -28.82 2.10 14.44
N ALA A 252 -28.72 3.38 14.10
CA ALA A 252 -28.88 4.48 15.05
C ALA A 252 -30.29 4.52 15.66
N ALA A 253 -31.33 4.35 14.83
CA ALA A 253 -32.72 4.31 15.29
C ALA A 253 -32.98 3.12 16.22
N VAL A 254 -32.51 1.92 15.85
CA VAL A 254 -32.61 0.70 16.67
C VAL A 254 -31.86 0.86 17.99
N THR A 255 -30.66 1.45 17.96
CA THR A 255 -29.85 1.70 19.16
C THR A 255 -30.50 2.71 20.10
N GLN A 256 -31.09 3.78 19.54
CA GLN A 256 -31.81 4.79 20.30
C GLN A 256 -33.06 4.19 20.97
N GLU A 257 -33.81 3.36 20.25
CA GLU A 257 -34.98 2.67 20.80
C GLU A 257 -34.59 1.67 21.88
N ALA A 258 -33.53 0.87 21.66
CA ALA A 258 -33.00 -0.03 22.67
C ALA A 258 -32.54 0.70 23.94
N ALA A 259 -31.86 1.85 23.80
CA ALA A 259 -31.44 2.67 24.93
C ALA A 259 -32.63 3.30 25.67
N ARG A 260 -33.71 3.65 24.97
CA ARG A 260 -34.97 4.12 25.57
C ARG A 260 -35.63 3.02 26.37
N GLN A 261 -35.73 1.82 25.79
CA GLN A 261 -36.30 0.63 26.42
C GLN A 261 -35.52 0.24 27.69
N ASP A 262 -34.20 0.25 27.66
CA ASP A 262 -33.34 0.00 28.82
C ASP A 262 -33.59 0.97 29.98
N ARG A 263 -33.67 2.27 29.68
CA ARG A 263 -33.91 3.29 30.71
C ARG A 263 -35.26 3.09 31.38
N GLU A 264 -36.26 2.67 30.61
CA GLU A 264 -37.58 2.35 31.13
C GLU A 264 -37.56 1.10 32.00
N ILE A 265 -36.93 0.01 31.53
CA ILE A 265 -36.73 -1.23 32.31
C ILE A 265 -36.01 -0.92 33.63
N ALA A 266 -34.87 -0.23 33.57
CA ALA A 266 -34.08 0.11 34.75
C ALA A 266 -34.87 0.98 35.76
N LYS A 267 -35.76 1.86 35.28
CA LYS A 267 -36.64 2.66 36.14
C LYS A 267 -37.67 1.78 36.86
N GLN A 268 -38.24 0.80 36.17
CA GLN A 268 -39.16 -0.17 36.77
C GLN A 268 -38.43 -1.09 37.76
N GLU A 269 -37.22 -1.57 37.43
CA GLU A 269 -36.37 -2.41 38.30
C GLU A 269 -35.97 -1.68 39.59
N LYS A 270 -35.49 -0.43 39.49
CA LYS A 270 -35.20 0.40 40.68
C LYS A 270 -36.42 0.61 41.58
N PHE A 271 -37.62 0.73 40.99
CA PHE A 271 -38.86 0.80 41.77
C PHE A 271 -39.15 -0.53 42.47
N ILE A 272 -39.01 -1.65 41.76
CA ILE A 272 -39.20 -3.00 42.31
C ILE A 272 -38.26 -3.21 43.50
N GLU A 273 -36.96 -2.93 43.33
CA GLU A 273 -35.94 -3.11 44.36
C GLU A 273 -36.21 -2.24 45.60
N ARG A 274 -36.45 -0.93 45.39
CA ARG A 274 -36.69 0.03 46.49
C ARG A 274 -37.92 -0.30 47.33
N PHE A 275 -38.93 -0.93 46.75
CA PHE A 275 -40.23 -1.18 47.40
C PHE A 275 -40.53 -2.66 47.65
N ARG A 276 -39.59 -3.58 47.35
CA ARG A 276 -39.73 -5.04 47.52
C ARG A 276 -40.13 -5.46 48.94
N ALA A 277 -39.57 -4.80 49.96
CA ALA A 277 -39.81 -5.10 51.36
C ALA A 277 -41.01 -4.35 51.99
N LYS A 278 -41.68 -3.45 51.25
CA LYS A 278 -42.82 -2.66 51.78
C LYS A 278 -44.15 -3.33 51.47
N ALA A 279 -44.79 -3.87 52.51
CA ALA A 279 -46.11 -4.52 52.42
C ALA A 279 -47.19 -3.64 51.74
N THR A 280 -47.15 -2.32 51.98
CA THR A 280 -48.09 -1.35 51.38
C THR A 280 -47.92 -1.16 49.86
N LYS A 281 -46.81 -1.62 49.27
CA LYS A 281 -46.52 -1.50 47.83
C LYS A 281 -46.43 -2.84 47.10
N ALA A 282 -46.72 -3.97 47.77
CA ALA A 282 -46.59 -5.32 47.23
C ALA A 282 -47.36 -5.54 45.90
N ARG A 283 -48.60 -5.04 45.79
CA ARG A 283 -49.39 -5.13 44.54
C ARG A 283 -48.75 -4.36 43.37
N ALA A 284 -48.17 -3.19 43.65
CA ALA A 284 -47.52 -2.35 42.65
C ALA A 284 -46.19 -2.94 42.18
N VAL A 285 -45.44 -3.59 43.08
CA VAL A 285 -44.20 -4.33 42.76
C VAL A 285 -44.52 -5.52 41.85
N LYS A 286 -45.48 -6.37 42.24
CA LYS A 286 -45.86 -7.58 41.47
C LYS A 286 -46.43 -7.26 40.07
N SER A 287 -47.10 -6.12 39.92
CA SER A 287 -47.58 -5.63 38.62
C SER A 287 -46.42 -5.21 37.70
N ARG A 288 -45.44 -4.48 38.23
CA ARG A 288 -44.25 -4.04 37.47
C ARG A 288 -43.30 -5.17 37.13
N GLU A 289 -43.14 -6.17 38.00
CA GLU A 289 -42.38 -7.40 37.72
C GLU A 289 -42.96 -8.13 36.49
N ARG A 290 -44.29 -8.25 36.41
CA ARG A 290 -44.97 -8.83 35.25
C ARG A 290 -44.86 -7.96 33.99
N ALA A 291 -44.87 -6.64 34.14
CA ALA A 291 -44.70 -5.72 33.02
C ALA A 291 -43.30 -5.84 32.42
N VAL A 292 -42.25 -5.82 33.25
CA VAL A 292 -40.86 -5.99 32.81
C VAL A 292 -40.64 -7.36 32.14
N ALA A 293 -41.22 -8.43 32.70
CA ALA A 293 -41.09 -9.78 32.14
C ALA A 293 -41.77 -9.99 30.77
N ARG A 294 -42.65 -9.08 30.35
CA ARG A 294 -43.35 -9.14 29.05
C ARG A 294 -42.73 -8.24 27.97
N ILE A 295 -41.69 -7.47 28.30
CA ILE A 295 -41.04 -6.60 27.33
C ILE A 295 -40.15 -7.47 26.44
N GLU A 296 -40.51 -7.60 25.16
CA GLU A 296 -39.61 -8.13 24.13
C GLU A 296 -38.47 -7.13 23.92
N ARG A 297 -37.23 -7.58 24.15
CA ARG A 297 -36.06 -6.70 24.07
C ARG A 297 -35.73 -6.40 22.63
N VAL A 298 -35.46 -5.13 22.34
CA VAL A 298 -34.92 -4.72 21.04
C VAL A 298 -33.53 -5.37 20.88
N GLU A 299 -33.38 -6.21 19.86
CA GLU A 299 -32.09 -6.79 19.50
C GLU A 299 -31.14 -5.67 19.07
N ARG A 300 -29.98 -5.58 19.74
CA ARG A 300 -29.00 -4.53 19.46
C ARG A 300 -28.01 -5.00 18.40
N PRO A 301 -27.67 -4.15 17.42
CA PRO A 301 -26.45 -4.33 16.66
C PRO A 301 -25.26 -4.25 17.65
N GLN A 302 -24.36 -5.23 17.61
CA GLN A 302 -23.17 -5.23 18.47
C GLN A 302 -22.23 -4.09 18.03
N SER A 303 -21.89 -3.18 18.95
CA SER A 303 -20.85 -2.15 18.74
C SER A 303 -19.56 -2.55 19.48
N ASP A 304 -18.42 -2.46 18.82
CA ASP A 304 -17.12 -2.82 19.42
C ASP A 304 -16.76 -1.91 20.60
N ARG A 305 -16.49 -2.52 21.76
CA ARG A 305 -15.90 -1.83 22.91
C ARG A 305 -14.38 -1.84 22.79
N ALA A 306 -13.74 -0.68 23.01
CA ALA A 306 -12.29 -0.58 23.15
C ALA A 306 -11.79 -1.44 24.32
N VAL A 307 -10.99 -2.46 24.03
CA VAL A 307 -10.37 -3.35 25.03
C VAL A 307 -8.93 -2.91 25.29
N HIS A 308 -8.51 -2.94 26.56
CA HIS A 308 -7.11 -2.80 26.95
C HIS A 308 -6.41 -4.15 26.79
N PHE A 309 -5.53 -4.27 25.80
CA PHE A 309 -4.65 -5.43 25.59
C PHE A 309 -3.21 -5.10 25.99
N GLN A 310 -2.55 -6.02 26.70
CA GLN A 310 -1.13 -5.94 27.07
C GLN A 310 -0.40 -7.13 26.44
N LEU A 311 0.73 -6.89 25.77
CA LEU A 311 1.66 -7.97 25.41
C LEU A 311 2.27 -8.53 26.69
N LYS A 312 2.11 -9.83 26.91
CA LYS A 312 2.71 -10.52 28.06
C LYS A 312 3.90 -11.33 27.59
N SER A 313 5.06 -11.08 28.18
CA SER A 313 6.22 -11.95 28.02
C SER A 313 5.93 -13.31 28.64
N SER A 314 6.32 -14.37 27.94
CA SER A 314 5.97 -15.73 28.31
C SER A 314 6.99 -16.34 29.30
N GLY A 315 7.14 -15.70 30.47
CA GLY A 315 8.01 -16.14 31.56
C GLY A 315 9.44 -15.58 31.50
N ARG A 316 10.21 -15.78 32.59
CA ARG A 316 11.56 -15.21 32.74
C ARG A 316 12.60 -16.05 31.98
N THR A 317 13.39 -15.40 31.13
CA THR A 317 14.65 -15.91 30.55
C THR A 317 15.82 -15.67 31.52
N ASP A 318 16.97 -16.24 31.19
CA ASP A 318 18.26 -15.87 31.79
C ASP A 318 18.62 -14.41 31.44
N LEU A 319 19.71 -13.87 32.03
CA LEU A 319 20.13 -12.49 31.76
C LEU A 319 20.58 -12.34 30.31
N ASP A 320 21.51 -13.20 29.87
CA ASP A 320 21.97 -13.25 28.49
C ASP A 320 20.96 -14.04 27.65
N VAL A 321 20.30 -13.35 26.71
CA VAL A 321 19.22 -13.91 25.90
C VAL A 321 19.72 -14.35 24.54
N LEU A 322 20.55 -13.54 23.90
CA LEU A 322 21.12 -13.80 22.58
C LEU A 322 22.60 -13.40 22.56
N THR A 323 23.41 -14.26 21.96
CA THR A 323 24.83 -13.99 21.70
C THR A 323 25.14 -14.32 20.24
N VAL A 324 25.61 -13.32 19.51
CA VAL A 324 26.06 -13.40 18.11
C VAL A 324 27.56 -13.13 18.14
N GLU A 325 28.35 -14.07 17.63
CA GLU A 325 29.82 -14.00 17.67
C GLU A 325 30.39 -14.16 16.27
N GLY A 326 31.06 -13.12 15.78
CA GLY A 326 31.80 -13.07 14.52
C GLY A 326 30.97 -13.49 13.30
N VAL A 327 29.69 -13.14 13.25
CA VAL A 327 28.80 -13.60 12.18
C VAL A 327 29.11 -12.88 10.87
N ALA A 328 29.42 -13.66 9.84
CA ALA A 328 29.58 -13.17 8.47
C ALA A 328 28.72 -13.98 7.50
N HIS A 329 28.26 -13.36 6.42
CA HIS A 329 27.44 -14.02 5.41
C HIS A 329 27.60 -13.42 4.01
N ALA A 330 27.66 -14.30 3.01
CA ALA A 330 27.74 -13.94 1.60
C ALA A 330 26.78 -14.78 0.75
N TYR A 331 26.12 -14.14 -0.22
CA TYR A 331 25.34 -14.81 -1.26
C TYR A 331 26.18 -14.92 -2.54
N GLY A 332 26.78 -16.09 -2.75
CA GLY A 332 27.76 -16.26 -3.82
C GLY A 332 28.97 -15.35 -3.59
N ASP A 333 29.29 -14.49 -4.56
CA ASP A 333 30.40 -13.54 -4.48
C ASP A 333 30.02 -12.23 -3.75
N HIS A 334 28.74 -12.04 -3.39
CA HIS A 334 28.27 -10.81 -2.76
C HIS A 334 28.27 -10.95 -1.23
N VAL A 335 29.26 -10.33 -0.58
CA VAL A 335 29.36 -10.25 0.89
C VAL A 335 28.33 -9.26 1.41
N VAL A 336 27.50 -9.70 2.36
CA VAL A 336 26.40 -8.91 2.93
C VAL A 336 26.62 -8.58 4.39
N LEU A 337 27.24 -9.47 5.16
CA LEU A 337 27.58 -9.26 6.57
C LEU A 337 29.05 -9.59 6.81
N VAL A 338 29.71 -8.77 7.62
CA VAL A 338 31.13 -8.94 8.00
C VAL A 338 31.25 -8.77 9.50
N ASP A 339 31.74 -9.82 10.18
CA ASP A 339 32.18 -9.80 11.58
C ASP A 339 31.19 -9.12 12.56
N VAL A 340 29.94 -9.60 12.56
CA VAL A 340 28.89 -9.08 13.45
C VAL A 340 29.00 -9.74 14.83
N ASP A 341 29.29 -8.92 15.85
CA ASP A 341 29.17 -9.27 17.26
C ASP A 341 27.99 -8.53 17.90
N LEU A 342 27.13 -9.26 18.62
CA LEU A 342 25.98 -8.70 19.32
C LEU A 342 25.63 -9.54 20.56
N GLU A 343 25.52 -8.89 21.71
CA GLU A 343 24.98 -9.48 22.93
C GLU A 343 23.67 -8.76 23.26
N VAL A 344 22.62 -9.52 23.62
CA VAL A 344 21.33 -8.96 24.00
C VAL A 344 20.90 -9.54 25.34
N GLU A 345 20.63 -8.66 26.29
CA GLU A 345 20.14 -9.01 27.62
C GLU A 345 18.60 -9.07 27.68
N ARG A 346 18.09 -9.67 28.76
CA ARG A 346 16.65 -9.76 29.00
C ARG A 346 16.01 -8.37 29.17
N GLY A 347 15.04 -8.08 28.30
CA GLY A 347 14.28 -6.83 28.32
C GLY A 347 14.93 -5.72 27.51
N GLU A 348 16.13 -5.95 26.99
CA GLU A 348 16.84 -5.04 26.11
C GLU A 348 16.20 -5.00 24.73
N LYS A 349 16.10 -3.80 24.17
CA LYS A 349 15.51 -3.54 22.87
C LYS A 349 16.60 -3.01 21.95
N VAL A 350 17.08 -3.86 21.05
CA VAL A 350 18.12 -3.53 20.08
C VAL A 350 17.48 -3.26 18.73
N VAL A 351 17.77 -2.12 18.12
CA VAL A 351 17.24 -1.76 16.81
C VAL A 351 18.35 -1.78 15.76
N LEU A 352 18.13 -2.50 14.66
CA LEU A 352 19.07 -2.63 13.57
C LEU A 352 18.79 -1.53 12.54
N ILE A 353 19.80 -0.70 12.26
CA ILE A 353 19.71 0.39 11.26
C ILE A 353 20.83 0.27 10.23
N GLY A 354 20.64 0.90 9.07
CA GLY A 354 21.63 0.90 7.99
C GLY A 354 20.99 1.03 6.61
N PRO A 355 21.79 1.24 5.55
CA PRO A 355 21.29 1.39 4.18
C PRO A 355 20.56 0.14 3.68
N ASN A 356 19.74 0.27 2.64
CA ASN A 356 19.18 -0.92 1.98
C ASN A 356 20.31 -1.81 1.43
N GLY A 357 20.18 -3.13 1.63
CA GLY A 357 21.23 -4.08 1.25
C GLY A 357 22.33 -4.32 2.30
N SER A 358 22.37 -3.57 3.41
CA SER A 358 23.37 -3.75 4.48
C SER A 358 23.23 -5.04 5.31
N GLY A 359 22.31 -5.93 4.94
CA GLY A 359 22.14 -7.22 5.60
C GLY A 359 21.23 -7.25 6.84
N LYS A 360 20.49 -6.18 7.17
CA LYS A 360 19.54 -6.14 8.32
C LYS A 360 18.60 -7.36 8.38
N SER A 361 17.82 -7.57 7.33
CA SER A 361 16.91 -8.73 7.22
C SER A 361 17.66 -10.05 7.18
N THR A 362 18.85 -10.10 6.58
CA THR A 362 19.72 -11.29 6.56
C THR A 362 20.18 -11.64 7.97
N LEU A 363 20.59 -10.66 8.78
CA LEU A 363 21.00 -10.85 10.17
C LEU A 363 19.83 -11.34 11.03
N LEU A 364 18.64 -10.74 10.90
CA LEU A 364 17.45 -11.25 11.58
C LEU A 364 17.11 -12.69 11.19
N LYS A 365 17.22 -13.05 9.91
CA LYS A 365 17.00 -14.43 9.42
C LYS A 365 18.02 -15.41 9.98
N ILE A 366 19.29 -15.00 10.07
CA ILE A 366 20.36 -15.79 10.70
C ILE A 366 20.07 -16.00 12.18
N ILE A 367 19.73 -14.93 12.90
CA ILE A 367 19.38 -14.99 14.33
C ILE A 367 18.15 -15.90 14.56
N ALA A 368 17.15 -15.79 13.70
CA ALA A 368 15.95 -16.64 13.72
C ALA A 368 16.21 -18.10 13.31
N GLY A 369 17.45 -18.45 12.92
CA GLY A 369 17.83 -19.80 12.49
C GLY A 369 17.25 -20.22 11.13
N ARG A 370 16.85 -19.25 10.30
CA ARG A 370 16.30 -19.48 8.95
C ARG A 370 17.38 -19.61 7.88
N ILE A 371 18.55 -19.03 8.14
CA ILE A 371 19.72 -19.05 7.26
C ILE A 371 20.93 -19.39 8.13
N GLU A 372 21.78 -20.31 7.67
CA GLU A 372 23.05 -20.57 8.33
C GLU A 372 24.07 -19.48 7.95
N PRO A 373 24.79 -18.90 8.92
CA PRO A 373 25.83 -17.93 8.61
C PRO A 373 27.01 -18.64 7.90
N THR A 374 27.75 -17.90 7.07
CA THR A 374 28.93 -18.44 6.40
C THR A 374 30.06 -18.64 7.40
N GLU A 375 30.21 -17.70 8.34
CA GLU A 375 31.15 -17.76 9.47
C GLU A 375 30.50 -17.25 10.74
N GLY A 376 31.09 -17.55 11.90
CA GLY A 376 30.55 -17.17 13.20
C GLY A 376 29.43 -18.10 13.69
N ARG A 377 28.74 -17.67 14.76
CA ARG A 377 27.67 -18.46 15.37
C ARG A 377 26.68 -17.59 16.13
N VAL A 378 25.45 -18.09 16.21
CA VAL A 378 24.38 -17.53 17.04
C VAL A 378 24.05 -18.52 18.17
N ARG A 379 23.92 -18.03 19.40
CA ARG A 379 23.50 -18.81 20.56
C ARG A 379 22.34 -18.13 21.27
N TRP A 380 21.35 -18.93 21.63
CA TRP A 380 20.23 -18.52 22.47
C TRP A 380 20.46 -18.95 23.92
N GLY A 381 20.04 -18.11 24.87
CA GLY A 381 20.00 -18.42 26.29
C GLY A 381 18.94 -19.49 26.64
N ASP A 382 18.92 -19.94 27.90
CA ASP A 382 17.95 -20.94 28.34
C ASP A 382 16.52 -20.38 28.43
N ARG A 383 15.53 -21.23 28.14
CA ARG A 383 14.09 -20.91 28.15
C ARG A 383 13.68 -19.77 27.22
N VAL A 384 14.47 -19.49 26.18
CA VAL A 384 14.13 -18.51 25.15
C VAL A 384 13.04 -19.06 24.21
N ARG A 385 12.04 -18.22 23.95
CA ARG A 385 10.92 -18.42 23.03
C ARG A 385 10.87 -17.25 22.07
N VAL A 386 11.45 -17.45 20.90
CA VAL A 386 11.59 -16.46 19.85
C VAL A 386 10.32 -16.41 19.00
N GLY A 387 9.74 -15.22 18.89
CA GLY A 387 8.82 -14.89 17.80
C GLY A 387 9.60 -14.15 16.71
N TYR A 388 9.47 -14.57 15.44
CA TYR A 388 10.01 -13.84 14.29
C TYR A 388 8.91 -13.39 13.33
N TYR A 389 8.82 -12.07 13.07
CA TYR A 389 7.92 -11.43 12.11
C TYR A 389 8.72 -10.88 10.93
N ASP A 390 8.37 -11.28 9.71
CA ASP A 390 8.95 -10.79 8.46
C ASP A 390 7.87 -10.31 7.47
N GLN A 391 8.32 -9.69 6.38
CA GLN A 391 7.44 -9.12 5.35
C GLN A 391 6.62 -10.15 4.54
N HIS A 392 6.83 -11.47 4.73
CA HIS A 392 6.12 -12.53 4.00
C HIS A 392 5.26 -13.41 4.94
N GLN A 393 5.11 -13.00 6.21
CA GLN A 393 4.34 -13.78 7.17
C GLN A 393 2.83 -13.79 6.88
N ASP A 394 2.34 -12.90 6.02
CA ASP A 394 0.96 -12.91 5.53
C ASP A 394 0.65 -14.13 4.66
N GLU A 395 1.66 -14.71 3.99
CA GLU A 395 1.54 -15.97 3.23
C GLU A 395 1.35 -17.20 4.14
N ALA A 396 1.73 -17.09 5.43
CA ALA A 396 1.59 -18.15 6.41
C ALA A 396 0.22 -18.17 7.12
N LEU A 397 -0.67 -17.25 6.79
CA LEU A 397 -2.04 -17.24 7.28
C LEU A 397 -2.87 -18.30 6.54
N ASP A 398 -3.67 -19.07 7.28
CA ASP A 398 -4.56 -20.07 6.68
C ASP A 398 -5.70 -19.36 5.92
N PRO A 399 -5.77 -19.45 4.57
CA PRO A 399 -6.76 -18.72 3.78
C PRO A 399 -8.21 -19.11 4.10
N ALA A 400 -8.41 -20.31 4.66
CA ALA A 400 -9.72 -20.84 5.02
C ALA A 400 -10.22 -20.36 6.39
N ARG A 401 -9.33 -19.85 7.25
CA ARG A 401 -9.70 -19.36 8.59
C ARG A 401 -10.13 -17.91 8.55
N THR A 402 -11.00 -17.56 9.49
CA THR A 402 -11.33 -16.17 9.75
C THR A 402 -10.20 -15.44 10.48
N VAL A 403 -10.17 -14.11 10.38
CA VAL A 403 -9.17 -13.27 11.06
C VAL A 403 -9.08 -13.59 12.56
N ILE A 404 -10.23 -13.72 13.24
CA ILE A 404 -10.27 -14.07 14.66
C ILE A 404 -9.82 -15.50 14.94
N GLU A 405 -10.07 -16.45 14.03
CA GLU A 405 -9.60 -17.83 14.18
C GLU A 405 -8.09 -17.95 14.02
N GLU A 406 -7.49 -17.23 13.07
CA GLU A 406 -6.04 -17.21 12.89
C GLU A 406 -5.32 -16.66 14.12
N VAL A 407 -5.83 -15.57 14.67
CA VAL A 407 -5.28 -14.98 15.88
C VAL A 407 -5.54 -15.86 17.10
N ARG A 408 -6.72 -16.50 17.19
CA ARG A 408 -7.05 -17.44 18.27
C ARG A 408 -6.15 -18.67 18.25
N ALA A 409 -5.77 -19.15 17.08
CA ALA A 409 -4.95 -20.36 16.94
C ALA A 409 -3.61 -20.26 17.67
N VAL A 410 -3.09 -19.05 17.89
CA VAL A 410 -1.80 -18.80 18.56
C VAL A 410 -1.94 -18.22 19.97
N SER A 411 -3.15 -17.87 20.43
CA SER A 411 -3.39 -17.20 21.72
C SER A 411 -3.32 -18.10 22.94
N GLY A 412 -3.09 -19.41 22.75
CA GLY A 412 -3.03 -20.41 23.83
C GLY A 412 -4.38 -20.75 24.44
N GLY A 413 -5.50 -20.31 23.85
CA GLY A 413 -6.87 -20.69 24.24
C GLY A 413 -7.41 -20.05 25.53
N GLU A 414 -6.58 -19.36 26.31
CA GLU A 414 -6.99 -18.70 27.56
C GLU A 414 -7.65 -17.33 27.35
N GLN A 415 -7.49 -16.72 26.18
CA GLN A 415 -7.99 -15.38 25.87
C GLN A 415 -9.41 -15.45 25.28
N GLY A 416 -10.36 -14.76 25.91
CA GLY A 416 -11.74 -14.67 25.41
C GLY A 416 -11.86 -13.81 24.14
N ASP A 417 -12.85 -14.11 23.30
CA ASP A 417 -13.13 -13.46 22.01
C ASP A 417 -13.14 -11.93 22.07
N GLY A 418 -13.63 -11.36 23.18
CA GLY A 418 -13.64 -9.90 23.38
C GLY A 418 -12.24 -9.30 23.35
N THR A 419 -11.24 -9.97 23.95
CA THR A 419 -9.85 -9.51 23.97
C THR A 419 -9.23 -9.58 22.58
N LEU A 420 -9.47 -10.68 21.84
CA LEU A 420 -8.97 -10.86 20.48
C LEU A 420 -9.56 -9.81 19.52
N ARG A 421 -10.88 -9.56 19.60
CA ARG A 421 -11.55 -8.48 18.85
C ARG A 421 -11.01 -7.10 19.22
N GLY A 422 -10.65 -6.92 20.49
CA GLY A 422 -9.99 -5.71 20.96
C GLY A 422 -8.65 -5.42 20.29
N VAL A 423 -7.81 -6.45 20.13
CA VAL A 423 -6.53 -6.33 19.40
C VAL A 423 -6.79 -6.11 17.93
N LEU A 424 -7.64 -6.92 17.32
CA LEU A 424 -8.02 -6.82 15.91
C LEU A 424 -8.59 -5.44 15.55
N GLY A 425 -9.42 -4.86 16.42
CA GLY A 425 -9.96 -3.51 16.24
C GLY A 425 -8.89 -2.41 16.19
N ARG A 426 -7.73 -2.60 16.83
CA ARG A 426 -6.58 -1.66 16.74
C ARG A 426 -5.82 -1.79 15.43
N PHE A 427 -5.94 -2.93 14.76
CA PHE A 427 -5.45 -3.18 13.40
C PHE A 427 -6.51 -2.91 12.33
N LEU A 428 -7.54 -2.12 12.67
CA LEU A 428 -8.66 -1.73 11.81
C LEU A 428 -9.62 -2.87 11.43
N PHE A 429 -9.58 -4.00 12.14
CA PHE A 429 -10.57 -5.08 12.01
C PHE A 429 -11.66 -4.90 13.07
N THR A 430 -12.67 -4.09 12.74
CA THR A 430 -13.81 -3.81 13.62
C THR A 430 -15.09 -4.51 13.11
N GLY A 431 -15.99 -4.84 14.03
CA GLY A 431 -17.29 -5.44 13.76
C GLY A 431 -17.15 -6.82 13.11
N ASP A 432 -17.73 -6.95 11.92
CA ASP A 432 -17.72 -8.19 11.15
C ASP A 432 -16.34 -8.47 10.50
N ASP A 433 -15.43 -7.48 10.46
CA ASP A 433 -14.14 -7.63 9.82
C ASP A 433 -13.25 -8.69 10.50
N ALA A 434 -13.43 -8.88 11.81
CA ALA A 434 -12.77 -9.94 12.56
C ALA A 434 -13.20 -11.35 12.12
N PHE A 435 -14.32 -11.48 11.39
CA PHE A 435 -14.84 -12.75 10.88
C PHE A 435 -14.63 -12.93 9.37
N LYS A 436 -13.99 -11.97 8.69
CA LYS A 436 -13.57 -12.16 7.30
C LYS A 436 -12.61 -13.34 7.22
N ALA A 437 -12.75 -14.17 6.18
CA ALA A 437 -11.74 -15.16 5.85
C ALA A 437 -10.44 -14.46 5.43
N VAL A 438 -9.28 -15.00 5.78
CA VAL A 438 -7.97 -14.45 5.37
C VAL A 438 -7.87 -14.32 3.85
N SER A 439 -8.47 -15.26 3.11
CA SER A 439 -8.50 -15.29 1.64
C SER A 439 -9.10 -14.04 0.99
N VAL A 440 -10.00 -13.32 1.66
CA VAL A 440 -10.66 -12.13 1.10
C VAL A 440 -9.99 -10.81 1.48
N LEU A 441 -8.96 -10.86 2.32
CA LEU A 441 -8.24 -9.67 2.76
C LEU A 441 -7.28 -9.18 1.67
N SER A 442 -7.17 -7.86 1.53
CA SER A 442 -6.09 -7.22 0.77
C SER A 442 -4.72 -7.56 1.36
N GLY A 443 -3.63 -7.40 0.59
CA GLY A 443 -2.27 -7.64 1.10
C GLY A 443 -1.97 -6.89 2.39
N GLY A 444 -2.30 -5.59 2.43
CA GLY A 444 -2.12 -4.77 3.64
C GLY A 444 -3.00 -5.20 4.82
N GLU A 445 -4.22 -5.69 4.57
CA GLU A 445 -5.04 -6.30 5.63
C GLU A 445 -4.42 -7.60 6.13
N ARG A 446 -3.97 -8.50 5.25
CA ARG A 446 -3.32 -9.75 5.67
C ARG A 446 -2.06 -9.48 6.51
N SER A 447 -1.22 -8.52 6.12
CA SER A 447 -0.06 -8.12 6.92
C SER A 447 -0.47 -7.63 8.31
N ARG A 448 -1.55 -6.84 8.42
CA ARG A 448 -2.08 -6.41 9.73
C ARG A 448 -2.60 -7.57 10.58
N VAL A 449 -3.24 -8.58 9.98
CA VAL A 449 -3.64 -9.81 10.69
C VAL A 449 -2.43 -10.62 11.14
N ALA A 450 -1.44 -10.78 10.28
CA ALA A 450 -0.21 -11.49 10.60
C ALA A 450 0.51 -10.84 11.79
N LEU A 451 0.59 -9.51 11.81
CA LEU A 451 1.15 -8.76 12.93
C LEU A 451 0.31 -8.92 14.20
N ALA A 452 -1.02 -8.85 14.12
CA ALA A 452 -1.90 -9.09 15.27
C ALA A 452 -1.73 -10.50 15.85
N LYS A 453 -1.68 -11.51 14.98
CA LYS A 453 -1.41 -12.92 15.32
C LYS A 453 -0.06 -13.06 16.01
N PHE A 454 0.99 -12.48 15.43
CA PHE A 454 2.34 -12.48 15.96
C PHE A 454 2.42 -11.91 17.39
N LEU A 455 1.82 -10.74 17.63
CA LEU A 455 1.87 -10.07 18.93
C LEU A 455 1.09 -10.80 20.03
N ILE A 456 0.15 -11.68 19.65
CA ILE A 456 -0.61 -12.51 20.58
C ILE A 456 0.11 -13.82 20.91
N GLN A 457 1.02 -14.26 20.03
CA GLN A 457 1.80 -15.47 20.24
C GLN A 457 2.67 -15.36 21.50
N PRO A 458 2.66 -16.38 22.40
CA PRO A 458 3.43 -16.33 23.63
C PRO A 458 4.94 -16.45 23.36
N SER A 459 5.61 -15.31 23.29
CA SER A 459 7.05 -15.16 23.06
C SER A 459 7.70 -14.38 24.22
N ASN A 460 9.01 -14.51 24.40
CA ASN A 460 9.79 -13.68 25.34
C ASN A 460 10.96 -12.97 24.65
N VAL A 461 11.17 -13.25 23.35
CA VAL A 461 12.00 -12.49 22.43
C VAL A 461 11.20 -12.22 21.18
N LEU A 462 11.17 -10.96 20.72
CA LEU A 462 10.53 -10.56 19.47
C LEU A 462 11.60 -10.14 18.46
N LEU A 463 11.59 -10.76 17.29
CA LEU A 463 12.37 -10.36 16.13
C LEU A 463 11.40 -9.78 15.10
N LEU A 464 11.55 -8.50 14.75
CA LEU A 464 10.59 -7.75 13.94
C LEU A 464 11.28 -7.11 12.74
N ASP A 465 10.88 -7.44 11.52
CA ASP A 465 11.38 -6.81 10.29
C ASP A 465 10.34 -5.88 9.66
N GLU A 466 10.52 -4.57 9.81
CA GLU A 466 9.63 -3.48 9.33
C GLU A 466 8.13 -3.67 9.68
N PRO A 467 7.78 -3.76 10.98
CA PRO A 467 6.41 -4.08 11.42
C PRO A 467 5.43 -2.91 11.29
N THR A 468 5.89 -1.69 11.00
CA THR A 468 5.04 -0.49 10.84
C THR A 468 4.44 -0.36 9.45
N ASN A 469 4.88 -1.17 8.49
CA ASN A 469 4.36 -1.15 7.14
C ASN A 469 2.84 -1.40 7.11
N HIS A 470 2.12 -0.61 6.29
CA HIS A 470 0.67 -0.69 6.11
C HIS A 470 -0.18 -0.37 7.36
N LEU A 471 0.42 0.16 8.43
CA LEU A 471 -0.28 0.73 9.57
C LEU A 471 -0.54 2.22 9.35
N ASP A 472 -1.68 2.71 9.84
CA ASP A 472 -1.91 4.14 9.98
C ASP A 472 -1.23 4.67 11.25
N LEU A 473 -1.27 5.98 11.46
CA LEU A 473 -0.62 6.62 12.60
C LEU A 473 -1.12 6.10 13.96
N ALA A 474 -2.39 5.70 14.05
CA ALA A 474 -2.97 5.13 15.26
C ALA A 474 -2.43 3.71 15.54
N GLY A 475 -2.29 2.89 14.49
CA GLY A 475 -1.68 1.56 14.58
C GLY A 475 -0.20 1.61 14.94
N ILE A 476 0.57 2.54 14.34
CA ILE A 476 2.00 2.76 14.65
C ILE A 476 2.18 3.12 16.12
N ARG A 477 1.45 4.12 16.62
CA ARG A 477 1.51 4.53 18.04
C ARG A 477 1.13 3.41 18.99
N TRP A 478 0.10 2.63 18.64
CA TRP A 478 -0.29 1.49 19.46
C TRP A 478 0.82 0.45 19.54
N LEU A 479 1.44 0.10 18.39
CA LEU A 479 2.55 -0.84 18.33
C LEU A 479 3.76 -0.33 19.13
N GLU A 480 4.10 0.94 18.98
CA GLU A 480 5.17 1.61 19.74
C GLU A 480 4.98 1.49 21.25
N GLU A 481 3.82 1.90 21.77
CA GLU A 481 3.51 1.78 23.21
C GLU A 481 3.61 0.33 23.70
N ARG A 482 3.18 -0.61 22.85
CA ARG A 482 3.17 -2.03 23.14
C ARG A 482 4.58 -2.63 23.18
N LEU A 483 5.46 -2.24 22.24
CA LEU A 483 6.86 -2.68 22.22
C LEU A 483 7.68 -2.03 23.33
N ALA A 484 7.47 -0.74 23.60
CA ALA A 484 8.15 -0.03 24.68
C ALA A 484 7.84 -0.63 26.06
N SER A 485 6.60 -1.09 26.28
CA SER A 485 6.17 -1.73 27.53
C SER A 485 6.38 -3.25 27.59
N PHE A 486 6.95 -3.86 26.55
CA PHE A 486 7.20 -5.30 26.52
C PHE A 486 8.36 -5.67 27.45
N GLU A 487 8.13 -6.64 28.34
CA GLU A 487 9.13 -7.07 29.34
C GLU A 487 10.22 -8.02 28.77
N GLY A 488 10.02 -8.54 27.56
CA GLY A 488 10.98 -9.42 26.89
C GLY A 488 11.99 -8.64 26.03
N ALA A 489 12.96 -9.34 25.45
CA ALA A 489 13.92 -8.72 24.54
C ALA A 489 13.28 -8.46 23.17
N VAL A 490 13.69 -7.39 22.49
CA VAL A 490 13.20 -7.03 21.15
C VAL A 490 14.40 -6.76 20.25
N LEU A 491 14.44 -7.41 19.08
CA LEU A 491 15.28 -6.99 17.97
C LEU A 491 14.39 -6.49 16.85
N LEU A 492 14.54 -5.23 16.47
CA LEU A 492 13.66 -4.54 15.54
C LEU A 492 14.46 -3.99 14.36
N VAL A 493 13.94 -4.14 13.14
CA VAL A 493 14.33 -3.35 11.97
C VAL A 493 13.15 -2.43 11.67
N SER A 494 13.40 -1.13 11.62
CA SER A 494 12.38 -0.14 11.31
C SER A 494 13.02 1.12 10.74
N HIS A 495 12.32 1.78 9.81
CA HIS A 495 12.67 3.12 9.34
C HIS A 495 11.91 4.25 10.05
N ASP A 496 10.96 3.95 10.95
CA ASP A 496 10.21 4.95 11.74
C ASP A 496 11.05 5.49 12.91
N ARG A 497 11.57 6.72 12.77
CA ARG A 497 12.47 7.36 13.75
C ARG A 497 11.85 7.52 15.13
N ALA A 498 10.56 7.81 15.22
CA ALA A 498 9.90 8.00 16.49
C ALA A 498 9.68 6.66 17.22
N LEU A 499 9.40 5.58 16.47
CA LEU A 499 9.43 4.22 17.03
C LEU A 499 10.83 3.87 17.54
N LEU A 500 11.87 4.19 16.76
CA LEU A 500 13.27 3.97 17.14
C LEU A 500 13.60 4.70 18.45
N ASP A 501 13.28 5.99 18.57
CA ASP A 501 13.58 6.78 19.77
C ASP A 501 12.82 6.31 21.01
N THR A 502 11.59 5.80 20.85
CA THR A 502 10.80 5.31 21.99
C THR A 502 11.16 3.89 22.41
N VAL A 503 11.58 3.03 21.46
CA VAL A 503 11.80 1.59 21.70
C VAL A 503 13.27 1.25 21.89
N ALA A 504 14.22 1.91 21.24
CA ALA A 504 15.62 1.48 21.27
C ALA A 504 16.31 1.77 22.61
N ASP A 505 16.88 0.73 23.22
CA ASP A 505 17.90 0.85 24.26
C ASP A 505 19.31 0.93 23.62
N ALA A 506 19.50 0.28 22.46
CA ALA A 506 20.71 0.34 21.66
C ALA A 506 20.42 0.21 20.15
N LEU A 507 21.32 0.74 19.32
CA LEU A 507 21.29 0.64 17.86
C LEU A 507 22.47 -0.18 17.33
N LEU A 508 22.20 -1.21 16.54
CA LEU A 508 23.20 -1.89 15.74
C LEU A 508 23.21 -1.29 14.33
N VAL A 509 24.25 -0.53 14.01
CA VAL A 509 24.42 0.15 12.73
C VAL A 509 25.21 -0.73 11.77
N LEU A 510 24.58 -1.15 10.69
CA LEU A 510 25.18 -1.95 9.63
C LEU A 510 25.55 -1.06 8.44
N ASP A 511 26.75 -1.29 7.88
CA ASP A 511 27.25 -0.62 6.68
C ASP A 511 27.00 -1.48 5.42
N ALA A 512 26.63 -0.84 4.32
CA ALA A 512 26.44 -1.51 3.03
C ALA A 512 27.76 -1.74 2.27
N GLU A 513 28.83 -1.00 2.62
CA GLU A 513 30.15 -1.14 1.98
C GLU A 513 31.06 -2.18 2.67
N GLY A 514 30.51 -2.97 3.60
CA GLY A 514 31.25 -4.00 4.32
C GLY A 514 32.13 -3.47 5.46
N GLY A 515 31.87 -2.25 5.91
CA GLY A 515 32.43 -1.72 7.16
C GLY A 515 31.99 -2.55 8.38
N ALA A 516 32.79 -2.50 9.45
CA ALA A 516 32.49 -3.19 10.69
C ALA A 516 31.20 -2.62 11.32
N PRO A 517 30.27 -3.46 11.78
CA PRO A 517 29.07 -3.03 12.51
C PRO A 517 29.43 -2.17 13.73
N GLU A 518 28.64 -1.13 13.99
CA GLU A 518 28.78 -0.29 15.19
C GLU A 518 27.59 -0.50 16.11
N LEU A 519 27.85 -0.81 17.39
CA LEU A 519 26.82 -0.81 18.44
C LEU A 519 26.85 0.54 19.17
N PHE A 520 25.72 1.24 19.18
CA PHE A 520 25.53 2.50 19.86
C PHE A 520 24.49 2.36 20.98
N ALA A 521 24.80 2.82 22.19
CA ALA A 521 23.84 2.82 23.29
C ALA A 521 23.00 4.10 23.26
N GLY A 522 21.69 3.98 23.15
CA GLY A 522 20.74 5.09 23.01
C GLY A 522 19.84 5.01 21.78
N GLY A 523 18.98 6.02 21.63
CA GLY A 523 18.01 6.15 20.53
C GLY A 523 18.62 6.71 19.24
N TYR A 524 17.78 6.83 18.21
CA TYR A 524 18.18 7.31 16.89
C TYR A 524 18.63 8.78 16.89
N SER A 525 17.87 9.65 17.56
CA SER A 525 18.17 11.07 17.65
C SER A 525 19.54 11.32 18.30
N GLU A 526 19.86 10.59 19.37
CA GLU A 526 21.17 10.67 20.05
C GLU A 526 22.31 10.20 19.14
N TRP A 527 22.09 9.11 18.40
CA TRP A 527 23.07 8.60 17.43
C TRP A 527 23.36 9.62 16.31
N ILE A 528 22.32 10.31 15.83
CA ILE A 528 22.47 11.34 14.79
C ILE A 528 23.29 12.52 15.30
N GLU A 529 23.01 13.03 16.49
CA GLU A 529 23.78 14.11 17.10
C GLU A 529 25.26 13.73 17.24
N GLU A 530 25.54 12.52 17.70
CA GLU A 530 26.90 11.99 17.85
C GLU A 530 27.59 11.82 16.47
N ARG A 531 26.88 11.29 15.47
CA ARG A 531 27.35 11.15 14.09
C ARG A 531 27.70 12.51 13.50
N GLU A 532 26.85 13.51 13.70
CA GLU A 532 27.09 14.89 13.24
C GLU A 532 28.28 15.53 13.95
N ARG A 533 28.40 15.35 15.26
CA ARG A 533 29.54 15.84 16.05
C ARG A 533 30.85 15.23 15.56
N ARG A 534 30.92 13.90 15.43
CA ARG A 534 32.09 13.18 14.88
C ARG A 534 32.44 13.68 13.48
N ARG A 535 31.43 13.88 12.62
CA ARG A 535 31.62 14.38 11.26
C ARG A 535 32.13 15.83 11.23
N ALA A 536 31.61 16.71 12.09
CA ALA A 536 32.06 18.08 12.21
C ALA A 536 33.52 18.15 12.69
N GLU A 537 33.90 17.28 13.63
CA GLU A 537 35.28 17.15 14.11
C GLU A 537 36.22 16.66 13.00
N GLN A 538 35.81 15.66 12.22
CA GLN A 538 36.55 15.18 11.04
C GLN A 538 36.70 16.27 9.97
N TRP A 539 35.64 17.00 9.63
CA TRP A 539 35.69 18.13 8.69
C TRP A 539 36.62 19.24 9.19
N ALA A 540 36.57 19.57 10.48
CA ALA A 540 37.48 20.55 11.07
C ALA A 540 38.94 20.07 11.00
N ALA A 541 39.19 18.78 11.23
CA ALA A 541 40.50 18.16 11.13
C ALA A 541 41.04 18.15 9.69
N PHE A 542 40.22 17.73 8.72
CA PHE A 542 40.52 17.79 7.29
C PHE A 542 40.81 19.22 6.82
N GLY A 543 40.01 20.20 7.24
CA GLY A 543 40.22 21.61 6.94
C GLY A 543 41.55 22.15 7.53
N ARG A 544 41.94 21.69 8.73
CA ARG A 544 43.27 22.01 9.31
C ARG A 544 44.39 21.40 8.45
N GLN A 545 44.25 20.16 8.02
CA GLN A 545 45.22 19.48 7.16
C GLN A 545 45.39 20.18 5.81
N GLN A 546 44.29 20.50 5.10
CA GLN A 546 44.35 21.22 3.83
C GLN A 546 45.02 22.59 3.95
N ARG A 547 44.72 23.34 5.02
CA ARG A 547 45.38 24.64 5.28
C ARG A 547 46.88 24.47 5.52
N ALA A 548 47.29 23.44 6.25
CA ALA A 548 48.70 23.14 6.47
C ALA A 548 49.42 22.74 5.18
N GLU A 549 48.83 21.85 4.37
CA GLU A 549 49.36 21.47 3.05
C GLU A 549 49.48 22.67 2.11
N ARG A 550 48.45 23.52 2.05
CA ARG A 550 48.46 24.74 1.23
C ARG A 550 49.57 25.69 1.66
N ARG A 551 49.71 25.95 2.96
CA ARG A 551 50.80 26.79 3.51
C ARG A 551 52.18 26.21 3.17
N LEU A 552 52.34 24.89 3.25
CA LEU A 552 53.59 24.22 2.91
C LEU A 552 53.91 24.32 1.41
N LYS A 553 52.91 24.13 0.53
CA LYS A 553 53.03 24.33 -0.93
C LYS A 553 53.40 25.79 -1.28
N GLU A 554 52.75 26.76 -0.65
CA GLU A 554 53.06 28.19 -0.82
C GLU A 554 54.50 28.51 -0.37
N HIS A 555 54.94 27.98 0.78
CA HIS A 555 56.30 28.15 1.28
C HIS A 555 57.35 27.49 0.35
N ILE A 556 57.07 26.29 -0.16
CA ILE A 556 57.91 25.62 -1.17
C ILE A 556 58.04 26.50 -2.42
N SER A 557 56.93 27.03 -2.93
CA SER A 557 56.90 27.91 -4.11
C SER A 557 57.68 29.21 -3.90
N GLN A 558 57.58 29.82 -2.71
CA GLN A 558 58.34 31.02 -2.34
C GLN A 558 59.84 30.75 -2.27
N ILE A 559 60.26 29.62 -1.66
CA ILE A 559 61.68 29.21 -1.59
C ILE A 559 62.24 28.99 -2.99
N GLU A 560 61.50 28.33 -3.87
CA GLU A 560 61.93 28.08 -5.25
C GLU A 560 62.03 29.36 -6.08
N SER A 561 61.04 30.24 -5.96
CA SER A 561 61.04 31.53 -6.65
C SER A 561 62.21 32.40 -6.20
N ARG A 562 62.48 32.45 -4.89
CA ARG A 562 63.65 33.15 -4.31
C ARG A 562 64.97 32.53 -4.74
N SER A 563 65.06 31.21 -4.79
CA SER A 563 66.26 30.51 -5.26
C SER A 563 66.54 30.79 -6.74
N ARG A 564 65.52 30.70 -7.60
CA ARG A 564 65.61 30.99 -9.04
C ARG A 564 65.98 32.46 -9.29
N TYR A 565 65.40 33.38 -8.55
CA TYR A 565 65.74 34.80 -8.64
C TYR A 565 67.21 35.08 -8.29
N ILE A 566 67.72 34.50 -7.19
CA ILE A 566 69.13 34.68 -6.77
C ILE A 566 70.09 34.01 -7.77
N GLU A 567 69.73 32.85 -8.32
CA GLU A 567 70.54 32.15 -9.32
C GLU A 567 70.65 32.93 -10.64
N ASN A 568 69.56 33.59 -11.06
CA ASN A 568 69.48 34.37 -12.29
C ASN A 568 70.04 35.80 -12.17
N SER A 569 70.12 36.37 -10.96
CA SER A 569 70.56 37.76 -10.73
C SER A 569 72.07 37.92 -10.49
N THR A 570 72.85 36.83 -10.47
CA THR A 570 74.29 36.89 -10.23
C THR A 570 75.07 35.82 -10.98
N ILE A 571 76.33 36.12 -11.31
CA ILE A 571 77.31 35.19 -11.91
C ILE A 571 78.30 34.68 -10.84
N ASP A 572 78.30 35.29 -9.65
CA ASP A 572 79.19 34.93 -8.54
C ASP A 572 78.93 33.48 -8.07
N PHE A 573 79.99 32.67 -8.15
CA PHE A 573 79.96 31.25 -7.82
C PHE A 573 79.58 30.98 -6.36
N ALA A 574 80.03 31.80 -5.41
CA ALA A 574 79.72 31.65 -4.00
C ALA A 574 78.25 31.96 -3.70
N ILE A 575 77.66 32.93 -4.41
CA ILE A 575 76.24 33.29 -4.26
C ILE A 575 75.34 32.22 -4.92
N ARG A 576 75.70 31.71 -6.10
CA ARG A 576 75.00 30.57 -6.73
C ARG A 576 75.05 29.30 -5.88
N LYS A 577 76.19 29.03 -5.21
CA LYS A 577 76.31 27.90 -4.25
C LYS A 577 75.35 28.04 -3.07
N LYS A 578 75.12 29.27 -2.58
CA LYS A 578 74.10 29.56 -1.56
C LYS A 578 72.67 29.36 -2.10
N ALA A 579 72.38 29.78 -3.33
CA ALA A 579 71.08 29.54 -3.97
C ALA A 579 70.77 28.04 -4.11
N LYS A 580 71.73 27.23 -4.57
CA LYS A 580 71.58 25.75 -4.61
C LYS A 580 71.31 25.14 -3.23
N LYS A 581 71.88 25.70 -2.16
CA LYS A 581 71.60 25.26 -0.77
C LYS A 581 70.16 25.62 -0.34
N ILE A 582 69.61 26.72 -0.84
CA ILE A 582 68.23 27.14 -0.61
C ILE A 582 67.26 26.24 -1.41
N ALA A 583 67.55 25.92 -2.67
CA ALA A 583 66.78 24.94 -3.48
C ALA A 583 66.78 23.53 -2.87
N ARG A 584 67.87 23.13 -2.19
CA ARG A 584 67.89 21.86 -1.43
C ARG A 584 66.88 21.83 -0.28
N ARG A 585 66.50 23.00 0.28
CA ARG A 585 65.47 23.06 1.32
C ARG A 585 64.06 22.82 0.75
N SER A 586 63.75 23.35 -0.43
CA SER A 586 62.44 23.10 -1.06
C SER A 586 62.26 21.64 -1.47
N THR A 587 63.32 20.99 -1.97
CA THR A 587 63.30 19.55 -2.31
C THR A 587 63.09 18.64 -1.09
N THR A 588 63.70 18.96 0.06
CA THR A 588 63.43 18.23 1.32
C THR A 588 61.98 18.41 1.79
N LEU A 589 61.44 19.63 1.70
CA LEU A 589 60.04 19.90 2.09
C LEU A 589 59.04 19.23 1.13
N LYS A 590 59.34 19.14 -0.17
CA LYS A 590 58.54 18.37 -1.14
C LYS A 590 58.47 16.89 -0.78
N ARG A 591 59.62 16.27 -0.47
CA ARG A 591 59.66 14.86 -0.03
C ARG A 591 58.89 14.63 1.27
N ARG A 592 58.89 15.61 2.19
CA ARG A 592 58.09 15.55 3.41
C ARG A 592 56.59 15.59 3.09
N LEU A 593 56.17 16.52 2.23
CA LEU A 593 54.79 16.62 1.77
C LEU A 593 54.32 15.36 1.04
N GLU A 594 55.15 14.76 0.19
CA GLU A 594 54.86 13.49 -0.50
C GLU A 594 54.68 12.33 0.49
N ARG A 595 55.47 12.28 1.56
CA ARG A 595 55.32 11.27 2.63
C ARG A 595 54.07 11.49 3.46
N GLU A 596 53.78 12.74 3.84
CA GLU A 596 52.56 13.09 4.57
C GLU A 596 51.30 12.80 3.72
N ALA A 597 51.38 12.99 2.39
CA ALA A 597 50.28 12.68 1.47
C ALA A 597 50.02 11.17 1.27
N ALA A 598 51.04 10.33 1.51
CA ALA A 598 50.98 8.87 1.37
C ALA A 598 50.86 8.13 2.73
N SER A 599 50.69 8.86 3.83
CA SER A 599 50.53 8.27 5.17
C SER A 599 49.12 7.70 5.37
N THR A 600 49.02 6.57 6.07
CA THR A 600 47.75 6.01 6.58
C THR A 600 47.09 6.89 7.65
N ASP A 601 47.84 7.79 8.31
CA ASP A 601 47.29 8.77 9.27
C ASP A 601 46.63 9.99 8.57
N ARG A 602 46.56 9.97 7.23
CA ARG A 602 45.95 11.04 6.46
C ARG A 602 44.45 11.02 6.70
N ILE A 603 43.90 12.15 7.14
CA ILE A 603 42.46 12.31 7.29
C ILE A 603 41.86 12.33 5.88
N GLU A 604 41.05 11.32 5.58
CA GLU A 604 40.31 11.28 4.33
C GLU A 604 39.31 12.42 4.25
N ARG A 605 38.94 12.81 3.03
CA ARG A 605 37.90 13.82 2.84
C ARG A 605 36.60 13.20 3.35
N PRO A 606 35.93 13.77 4.37
CA PRO A 606 34.66 13.23 4.80
C PRO A 606 33.64 13.37 3.66
N GLY A 607 32.71 12.42 3.54
CA GLY A 607 31.64 12.46 2.53
C GLY A 607 30.92 13.81 2.50
N GLU A 608 30.41 14.22 1.34
CA GLU A 608 29.61 15.45 1.23
C GLU A 608 28.26 15.25 1.93
N ARG A 609 27.70 16.31 2.55
CA ARG A 609 26.28 16.25 2.98
C ARG A 609 25.44 15.93 1.74
N PRO A 610 24.31 15.21 1.85
CA PRO A 610 23.18 15.44 0.96
C PRO A 610 22.98 16.95 0.89
N HIS A 611 23.47 17.57 -0.17
CA HIS A 611 23.21 18.98 -0.35
C HIS A 611 21.73 19.02 -0.66
N GLY A 612 20.94 19.66 0.22
CA GLY A 612 19.60 20.10 -0.17
C GLY A 612 19.72 20.73 -1.54
N ILE A 613 18.74 20.46 -2.41
CA ILE A 613 18.73 20.85 -3.81
C ILE A 613 18.66 22.38 -3.86
N GLY A 614 19.80 23.03 -3.62
CA GLY A 614 20.01 24.45 -3.71
C GLY A 614 20.14 24.78 -5.18
N VAL A 615 19.04 24.62 -5.91
CA VAL A 615 18.97 25.11 -7.27
C VAL A 615 18.22 26.41 -7.21
N ALA A 616 19.01 27.47 -7.03
CA ALA A 616 18.57 28.83 -7.25
C ALA A 616 18.19 28.96 -8.73
N PHE A 617 16.91 28.73 -9.04
CA PHE A 617 16.36 29.00 -10.35
C PHE A 617 15.45 30.21 -10.29
N GLY A 618 15.88 31.23 -11.04
CA GLY A 618 15.09 32.29 -11.67
C GLY A 618 13.95 32.86 -10.85
N SER A 619 14.12 34.11 -10.40
CA SER A 619 13.06 35.01 -9.97
C SER A 619 11.76 34.75 -10.73
N ALA A 620 10.84 34.01 -10.10
CA ALA A 620 9.53 33.79 -10.66
C ALA A 620 8.87 35.16 -10.83
N GLU A 621 8.55 35.51 -12.08
CA GLU A 621 7.66 36.62 -12.39
C GLU A 621 6.48 36.59 -11.42
N ARG A 622 6.11 37.76 -10.89
CA ARG A 622 5.06 38.02 -9.89
C ARG A 622 3.97 36.94 -9.91
N SER A 623 4.21 35.86 -9.19
CA SER A 623 3.33 34.69 -9.14
C SER A 623 2.15 35.05 -8.25
N ALA A 624 0.96 34.54 -8.56
CA ALA A 624 -0.18 34.70 -7.66
C ALA A 624 0.17 34.15 -6.26
N SER A 625 -0.25 34.84 -5.20
CA SER A 625 -0.01 34.37 -3.82
C SER A 625 -0.73 33.04 -3.57
N ARG A 626 -1.92 32.86 -4.14
CA ARG A 626 -2.67 31.60 -4.20
C ARG A 626 -2.35 30.85 -5.48
N LEU A 627 -1.91 29.61 -5.35
CA LEU A 627 -1.52 28.73 -6.45
C LEU A 627 -2.61 27.70 -6.78
N VAL A 628 -3.28 27.19 -5.74
CA VAL A 628 -4.42 26.27 -5.87
C VAL A 628 -5.52 26.73 -4.91
N GLU A 629 -6.77 26.74 -5.36
CA GLU A 629 -7.94 27.10 -4.54
C GLU A 629 -9.07 26.11 -4.78
N LEU A 630 -9.61 25.57 -3.69
CA LEU A 630 -10.76 24.68 -3.64
C LEU A 630 -11.88 25.43 -2.94
N VAL A 631 -13.03 25.56 -3.59
CA VAL A 631 -14.21 26.26 -3.06
C VAL A 631 -15.40 25.31 -3.05
N GLY A 632 -15.92 25.01 -1.86
CA GLY A 632 -17.06 24.13 -1.64
C GLY A 632 -16.90 22.75 -2.28
N VAL A 633 -15.66 22.25 -2.37
CA VAL A 633 -15.37 21.04 -3.14
C VAL A 633 -15.89 19.80 -2.43
N GLU A 634 -16.66 19.01 -3.17
CA GLU A 634 -17.04 17.66 -2.78
C GLU A 634 -16.40 16.67 -3.75
N LEU A 635 -15.65 15.71 -3.20
CA LEU A 635 -15.05 14.62 -3.94
C LEU A 635 -15.88 13.38 -3.67
N ALA A 636 -16.57 12.93 -4.72
CA ALA A 636 -17.30 11.69 -4.72
C ALA A 636 -16.85 10.85 -5.92
N PRO A 637 -15.66 10.21 -5.87
CA PRO A 637 -15.28 9.27 -6.92
C PRO A 637 -16.39 8.23 -7.06
N ALA A 638 -16.85 7.98 -8.28
CA ALA A 638 -17.95 7.06 -8.56
C ALA A 638 -19.32 7.39 -7.88
N GLY A 639 -19.51 8.60 -7.32
CA GLY A 639 -20.78 9.03 -6.72
C GLY A 639 -20.88 8.87 -5.19
N ALA A 640 -19.91 8.21 -4.55
CA ALA A 640 -19.83 8.05 -3.10
C ALA A 640 -19.08 9.23 -2.45
N PRO A 641 -19.70 10.05 -1.57
CA PRO A 641 -19.05 11.21 -0.96
C PRO A 641 -17.89 10.76 -0.07
N LEU A 642 -16.67 11.01 -0.53
CA LEU A 642 -15.42 10.65 0.13
C LEU A 642 -14.90 11.82 0.97
N LEU A 643 -14.91 13.03 0.39
CA LEU A 643 -14.61 14.29 1.07
C LEU A 643 -15.67 15.32 0.69
N GLY A 644 -16.15 16.11 1.65
CA GLY A 644 -17.21 17.09 1.39
C GLY A 644 -16.98 18.44 2.07
N GLY A 645 -17.39 19.50 1.38
CA GLY A 645 -17.32 20.88 1.89
C GLY A 645 -15.89 21.39 2.07
N LEU A 646 -15.01 21.11 1.11
CA LEU A 646 -13.61 21.52 1.17
C LEU A 646 -13.46 22.96 0.66
N ASP A 647 -13.15 23.87 1.59
CA ASP A 647 -12.73 25.25 1.32
C ASP A 647 -11.26 25.41 1.74
N LEU A 648 -10.35 25.18 0.80
CA LEU A 648 -8.90 25.09 1.05
C LEU A 648 -8.11 25.86 -0.01
N ALA A 649 -6.96 26.40 0.37
CA ALA A 649 -6.05 27.05 -0.57
C ALA A 649 -4.61 26.60 -0.31
N LEU A 650 -3.82 26.48 -1.37
CA LEU A 650 -2.37 26.37 -1.30
C LEU A 650 -1.76 27.67 -1.80
N GLU A 651 -1.03 28.34 -0.91
CA GLU A 651 -0.30 29.56 -1.15
C GLU A 651 1.19 29.30 -1.35
N ARG A 652 1.89 30.28 -1.93
CA ARG A 652 3.33 30.16 -2.17
C ARG A 652 4.09 29.99 -0.85
N GLY A 653 4.92 28.96 -0.77
CA GLY A 653 5.74 28.66 0.40
C GLY A 653 5.01 27.87 1.48
N ASP A 654 3.76 27.48 1.23
CA ASP A 654 3.03 26.58 2.10
C ASP A 654 3.76 25.25 2.24
N ARG A 655 3.60 24.68 3.44
CA ARG A 655 4.13 23.38 3.84
C ARG A 655 3.04 22.66 4.59
N ILE A 656 2.28 21.84 3.87
CA ILE A 656 1.08 21.22 4.39
C ILE A 656 1.25 19.72 4.39
N ALA A 657 1.02 19.09 5.55
CA ALA A 657 0.88 17.64 5.65
C ALA A 657 -0.60 17.25 5.61
N LEU A 658 -0.99 16.35 4.69
CA LEU A 658 -2.32 15.76 4.63
C LEU A 658 -2.28 14.39 5.30
N VAL A 659 -2.93 14.29 6.46
CA VAL A 659 -2.90 13.10 7.34
C VAL A 659 -4.32 12.59 7.53
N GLY A 660 -4.50 11.28 7.67
CA GLY A 660 -5.79 10.67 7.94
C GLY A 660 -5.77 9.16 7.70
N PRO A 661 -6.80 8.40 8.08
CA PRO A 661 -6.83 6.95 7.92
C PRO A 661 -6.56 6.48 6.48
N ASN A 662 -6.13 5.24 6.32
CA ASN A 662 -6.03 4.63 4.99
C ASN A 662 -7.42 4.56 4.35
N GLY A 663 -7.50 4.92 3.06
CA GLY A 663 -8.79 5.01 2.34
C GLY A 663 -9.61 6.27 2.62
N SER A 664 -9.11 7.25 3.38
CA SER A 664 -9.88 8.47 3.70
C SER A 664 -9.98 9.50 2.55
N GLY A 665 -9.44 9.19 1.36
CA GLY A 665 -9.49 10.08 0.19
C GLY A 665 -8.34 11.06 0.02
N LYS A 666 -7.21 10.86 0.71
CA LYS A 666 -6.00 11.68 0.59
C LYS A 666 -5.48 11.74 -0.85
N THR A 667 -5.26 10.57 -1.48
CA THR A 667 -4.84 10.46 -2.87
C THR A 667 -5.89 11.01 -3.85
N SER A 668 -7.19 10.81 -3.55
CA SER A 668 -8.28 11.36 -4.35
C SER A 668 -8.26 12.90 -4.36
N LEU A 669 -7.91 13.55 -3.25
CA LEU A 669 -7.71 15.00 -3.21
C LEU A 669 -6.55 15.44 -4.10
N LEU A 670 -5.41 14.75 -4.06
CA LEU A 670 -4.27 15.08 -4.92
C LEU A 670 -4.64 14.95 -6.40
N ARG A 671 -5.33 13.86 -6.78
CA ARG A 671 -5.83 13.65 -8.16
C ARG A 671 -6.83 14.72 -8.59
N ALA A 672 -7.66 15.21 -7.66
CA ALA A 672 -8.59 16.29 -7.95
C ALA A 672 -7.87 17.62 -8.22
N ILE A 673 -6.82 17.94 -7.45
CA ILE A 673 -5.97 19.12 -7.70
C ILE A 673 -5.28 19.05 -9.06
N LEU A 674 -4.91 17.85 -9.50
CA LEU A 674 -4.31 17.60 -10.81
C LEU A 674 -5.30 17.67 -11.98
N GLY A 675 -6.61 17.74 -11.70
CA GLY A 675 -7.67 17.66 -12.70
C GLY A 675 -7.91 16.24 -13.24
N GLU A 676 -7.30 15.22 -12.64
CA GLU A 676 -7.53 13.81 -12.99
C GLU A 676 -8.84 13.27 -12.40
N LEU A 677 -9.35 13.92 -11.35
CA LEU A 677 -10.63 13.61 -10.72
C LEU A 677 -11.49 14.88 -10.69
N SER A 678 -12.65 14.83 -11.33
CA SER A 678 -13.58 15.96 -11.29
C SER A 678 -14.36 15.97 -9.97
N PRO A 679 -14.49 17.12 -9.28
CA PRO A 679 -15.31 17.22 -8.09
C PRO A 679 -16.80 17.07 -8.45
N SER A 680 -17.59 16.45 -7.58
CA SER A 680 -19.04 16.32 -7.75
C SER A 680 -19.78 17.62 -7.45
N HIS A 681 -19.20 18.46 -6.59
CA HIS A 681 -19.68 19.80 -6.28
C HIS A 681 -18.49 20.74 -6.01
N GLY A 682 -18.70 22.05 -6.15
CA GLY A 682 -17.66 23.06 -5.97
C GLY A 682 -16.72 23.19 -7.16
N SER A 683 -15.64 23.94 -6.99
CA SER A 683 -14.65 24.19 -8.03
C SER A 683 -13.22 24.14 -7.50
N ILE A 684 -12.33 23.53 -8.28
CA ILE A 684 -10.88 23.58 -8.06
C ILE A 684 -10.31 24.49 -9.13
N SER A 685 -9.54 25.49 -8.72
CA SER A 685 -8.82 26.38 -9.63
C SER A 685 -7.32 26.32 -9.36
N VAL A 686 -6.54 26.22 -10.44
CA VAL A 686 -5.08 26.23 -10.41
C VAL A 686 -4.62 27.47 -11.16
N ALA A 687 -3.83 28.31 -10.52
CA ALA A 687 -3.37 29.56 -11.11
C ALA A 687 -2.52 29.28 -12.36
N GLY A 688 -2.62 30.13 -13.40
CA GLY A 688 -1.81 29.96 -14.61
C GLY A 688 -0.29 30.04 -14.38
N SER A 689 0.13 30.64 -13.27
CA SER A 689 1.54 30.66 -12.82
C SER A 689 1.94 29.39 -12.04
N ALA A 690 1.00 28.51 -11.69
CA ALA A 690 1.28 27.29 -10.95
C ALA A 690 1.70 26.17 -11.92
N ARG A 691 2.89 25.61 -11.68
CA ARG A 691 3.38 24.38 -12.30
C ARG A 691 3.40 23.31 -11.24
N VAL A 692 2.41 22.43 -11.32
CA VAL A 692 2.20 21.35 -10.35
C VAL A 692 3.08 20.16 -10.73
N GLY A 693 4.01 19.79 -9.85
CA GLY A 693 4.74 18.54 -9.89
C GLY A 693 4.07 17.53 -8.97
N TYR A 694 3.81 16.31 -9.46
CA TYR A 694 3.20 15.24 -8.67
C TYR A 694 4.14 14.05 -8.57
N LEU A 695 4.44 13.63 -7.33
CA LEU A 695 5.11 12.38 -7.04
C LEU A 695 4.05 11.36 -6.58
N ARG A 696 3.70 10.43 -7.47
CA ARG A 696 2.76 9.33 -7.22
C ARG A 696 3.32 8.35 -6.20
N GLN A 697 2.48 7.57 -5.54
CA GLN A 697 2.92 6.52 -4.62
C GLN A 697 3.76 5.43 -5.35
N GLU A 698 3.43 5.12 -6.60
CA GLU A 698 4.17 4.18 -7.46
C GLU A 698 5.33 4.87 -8.23
N ASP A 699 6.26 4.08 -8.77
CA ASP A 699 7.49 4.57 -9.41
C ASP A 699 7.21 5.41 -10.67
N ALA A 700 7.32 6.73 -10.55
CA ALA A 700 7.05 7.70 -11.62
C ALA A 700 8.04 7.66 -12.81
N LEU A 701 8.98 6.71 -12.83
CA LEU A 701 10.05 6.60 -13.83
C LEU A 701 9.97 5.32 -14.67
N ASP A 702 8.86 4.58 -14.62
CA ASP A 702 8.68 3.31 -15.33
C ASP A 702 8.94 3.39 -16.84
N HIS A 703 8.57 4.51 -17.47
CA HIS A 703 8.81 4.76 -18.90
C HIS A 703 10.27 5.14 -19.25
N LEU A 704 11.14 5.26 -18.24
CA LEU A 704 12.54 5.66 -18.36
C LEU A 704 13.51 4.58 -17.84
N LEU A 705 13.02 3.40 -17.45
CA LEU A 705 13.79 2.34 -16.79
C LEU A 705 15.06 1.90 -17.54
N ASP A 706 15.06 2.02 -18.86
CA ASP A 706 16.20 1.65 -19.71
C ASP A 706 17.24 2.75 -19.92
N LEU A 707 16.94 3.99 -19.49
CA LEU A 707 17.86 5.12 -19.59
C LEU A 707 18.77 5.20 -18.37
N THR A 708 19.92 5.85 -18.52
CA THR A 708 20.73 6.31 -17.39
C THR A 708 20.11 7.55 -16.74
N PRO A 709 20.42 7.85 -15.46
CA PRO A 709 19.97 9.08 -14.80
C PRO A 709 20.25 10.36 -15.59
N VAL A 710 21.43 10.46 -16.20
CA VAL A 710 21.83 11.62 -17.00
C VAL A 710 20.95 11.72 -18.25
N GLU A 711 20.68 10.61 -18.93
CA GLU A 711 19.81 10.58 -20.11
C GLU A 711 18.35 10.89 -19.75
N ALA A 712 17.86 10.35 -18.63
CA ALA A 712 16.53 10.64 -18.10
C ALA A 712 16.37 12.14 -17.82
N VAL A 713 17.34 12.75 -17.14
CA VAL A 713 17.36 14.21 -16.88
C VAL A 713 17.38 15.02 -18.16
N ARG A 714 18.20 14.65 -19.14
CA ARG A 714 18.24 15.34 -20.43
C ARG A 714 16.92 15.23 -21.18
N ARG A 715 16.31 14.04 -21.20
CA ARG A 715 15.05 13.76 -21.89
C ARG A 715 13.89 14.52 -21.26
N GLU A 716 13.81 14.50 -19.93
CA GLU A 716 12.68 15.04 -19.18
C GLU A 716 12.78 16.55 -18.92
N ALA A 717 13.98 17.09 -18.71
CA ALA A 717 14.18 18.50 -18.40
C ALA A 717 14.78 19.33 -19.56
N GLY A 718 15.20 18.70 -20.65
CA GLY A 718 15.73 19.40 -21.83
C GLY A 718 17.07 20.12 -21.61
N VAL A 719 17.84 19.74 -20.59
CA VAL A 719 19.11 20.38 -20.22
C VAL A 719 20.31 19.82 -20.98
N SER A 720 21.44 20.56 -20.98
CA SER A 720 22.69 20.10 -21.59
C SER A 720 23.23 18.85 -20.87
N GLN A 721 24.09 18.08 -21.54
CA GLN A 721 24.71 16.90 -20.92
C GLN A 721 25.56 17.26 -19.70
N VAL A 722 26.24 18.41 -19.75
CA VAL A 722 27.05 18.90 -18.62
C VAL A 722 26.15 19.27 -17.44
N ASP A 723 25.04 19.96 -17.71
CA ASP A 723 24.10 20.35 -16.65
C ASP A 723 23.36 19.15 -16.06
N ALA A 724 22.96 18.18 -16.90
CA ALA A 724 22.37 16.93 -16.43
C ALA A 724 23.35 16.13 -15.56
N SER A 725 24.60 16.01 -15.98
CA SER A 725 25.63 15.31 -15.20
C SER A 725 25.90 16.02 -13.87
N ASN A 726 26.00 17.35 -13.88
CA ASN A 726 26.19 18.16 -12.67
C ASN A 726 24.96 18.11 -11.75
N PHE A 727 23.76 17.96 -12.30
CA PHE A 727 22.54 17.80 -11.55
C PHE A 727 22.47 16.41 -10.89
N VAL A 728 22.64 15.34 -11.67
CA VAL A 728 22.65 13.95 -11.16
C VAL A 728 23.71 13.76 -10.07
N HIS A 729 24.91 14.33 -10.25
CA HIS A 729 25.96 14.29 -9.24
C HIS A 729 25.59 15.02 -7.95
N ARG A 730 24.83 16.13 -8.03
CA ARG A 730 24.36 16.87 -6.85
C ARG A 730 23.22 16.15 -6.12
N VAL A 731 22.42 15.36 -6.84
CA VAL A 731 21.26 14.61 -6.32
C VAL A 731 21.67 13.15 -6.00
N LEU A 732 22.89 12.94 -5.53
CA LEU A 732 23.29 11.73 -4.79
C LEU A 732 23.33 10.42 -5.58
N LEU A 733 23.67 10.46 -6.87
CA LEU A 733 24.20 9.26 -7.52
C LEU A 733 25.72 9.41 -7.58
N GLY A 734 26.42 8.45 -6.96
CA GLY A 734 27.86 8.31 -7.13
C GLY A 734 28.24 8.16 -8.60
N HIS A 735 29.53 8.25 -8.88
CA HIS A 735 30.01 8.30 -10.27
C HIS A 735 29.62 7.04 -11.08
N GLU A 736 29.44 5.90 -10.43
CA GLU A 736 28.93 4.67 -11.04
C GLU A 736 27.43 4.73 -11.31
N GLN A 737 26.61 5.07 -10.31
CA GLN A 737 25.15 5.10 -10.41
C GLN A 737 24.66 6.05 -11.52
N SER A 738 25.39 7.14 -11.78
CA SER A 738 25.07 8.08 -12.87
C SER A 738 25.09 7.44 -14.28
N ARG A 739 25.74 6.29 -14.43
CA ARG A 739 25.97 5.57 -15.69
C ARG A 739 25.18 4.26 -15.78
N THR A 740 24.48 3.89 -14.71
CA THR A 740 23.73 2.64 -14.62
C THR A 740 22.28 2.88 -15.06
N PRO A 741 21.64 1.95 -15.80
CA PRO A 741 20.22 2.08 -16.13
C PRO A 741 19.32 2.22 -14.90
N LEU A 742 18.25 3.03 -14.99
CA LEU A 742 17.35 3.30 -13.87
C LEU A 742 16.74 2.04 -13.24
N ARG A 743 16.49 0.98 -14.03
CA ARG A 743 15.99 -0.32 -13.52
C ARG A 743 16.92 -1.00 -12.52
N GLN A 744 18.20 -0.66 -12.50
CA GLN A 744 19.19 -1.23 -11.59
C GLN A 744 19.46 -0.35 -10.37
N LEU A 745 18.91 0.86 -10.33
CA LEU A 745 18.98 1.70 -9.14
C LEU A 745 18.07 1.16 -8.05
N SER A 746 18.38 1.47 -6.79
CA SER A 746 17.48 1.19 -5.70
C SER A 746 16.19 2.01 -5.82
N TYR A 747 15.12 1.54 -5.18
CA TYR A 747 13.86 2.28 -5.12
C TYR A 747 14.08 3.70 -4.59
N GLY A 748 14.89 3.87 -3.54
CA GLY A 748 15.18 5.19 -2.98
C GLY A 748 16.00 6.10 -3.87
N GLU A 749 16.93 5.56 -4.64
CA GLU A 749 17.65 6.31 -5.68
C GLU A 749 16.71 6.81 -6.79
N ARG A 750 15.82 5.94 -7.29
CA ARG A 750 14.80 6.33 -8.27
C ARG A 750 13.86 7.38 -7.72
N ARG A 751 13.40 7.23 -6.48
CA ARG A 751 12.50 8.17 -5.80
C ARG A 751 13.12 9.56 -5.67
N ARG A 752 14.38 9.62 -5.23
CA ARG A 752 15.15 10.88 -5.14
C ARG A 752 15.30 11.54 -6.51
N LEU A 753 15.64 10.77 -7.54
CA LEU A 753 15.74 11.29 -8.90
C LEU A 753 14.39 11.82 -9.40
N ALA A 754 13.31 11.09 -9.18
CA ALA A 754 11.96 11.50 -9.58
C ALA A 754 11.55 12.83 -8.94
N LEU A 755 11.69 12.95 -7.61
CA LEU A 755 11.41 14.19 -6.89
C LEU A 755 12.23 15.36 -7.45
N SER A 756 13.50 15.12 -7.70
CA SER A 756 14.43 16.16 -8.17
C SER A 756 14.13 16.58 -9.61
N LEU A 757 13.69 15.65 -10.46
CA LEU A 757 13.22 15.95 -11.81
C LEU A 757 12.00 16.87 -11.81
N LEU A 758 11.08 16.71 -10.85
CA LEU A 758 9.93 17.62 -10.70
C LEU A 758 10.41 19.06 -10.41
N MET A 759 11.36 19.19 -9.50
CA MET A 759 11.97 20.49 -9.17
C MET A 759 12.71 21.09 -10.38
N LEU A 760 13.46 20.26 -11.12
CA LEU A 760 14.20 20.69 -12.30
C LEU A 760 13.31 21.14 -13.45
N LYS A 761 12.12 20.53 -13.61
CA LYS A 761 11.08 20.96 -14.56
C LYS A 761 10.44 22.31 -14.19
N GLY A 762 10.86 22.92 -13.09
CA GLY A 762 10.38 24.21 -12.61
C GLY A 762 8.97 24.12 -12.05
N ALA A 763 8.64 23.01 -11.37
CA ALA A 763 7.47 22.95 -10.51
C ALA A 763 7.60 23.97 -9.38
N ASN A 764 6.51 24.67 -9.07
CA ASN A 764 6.42 25.59 -7.93
C ASN A 764 5.29 25.20 -6.95
N VAL A 765 4.58 24.11 -7.25
CA VAL A 765 3.70 23.37 -6.34
C VAL A 765 4.11 21.91 -6.42
N LEU A 766 4.44 21.29 -5.30
CA LEU A 766 4.71 19.86 -5.19
C LEU A 766 3.55 19.19 -4.46
N LEU A 767 2.94 18.20 -5.13
CA LEU A 767 2.02 17.25 -4.54
C LEU A 767 2.78 15.94 -4.35
N LEU A 768 2.91 15.45 -3.13
CA LEU A 768 3.73 14.29 -2.82
C LEU A 768 2.88 13.24 -2.13
N ASP A 769 2.77 12.05 -2.71
CA ASP A 769 2.04 10.93 -2.11
C ASP A 769 3.02 9.93 -1.51
N GLU A 770 3.07 9.88 -0.18
CA GLU A 770 3.95 9.02 0.62
C GLU A 770 5.42 9.03 0.12
N PRO A 771 6.09 10.20 0.09
CA PRO A 771 7.39 10.35 -0.55
C PRO A 771 8.53 9.57 0.14
N THR A 772 8.37 9.24 1.44
CA THR A 772 9.38 8.55 2.26
C THR A 772 9.10 7.06 2.48
N ASN A 773 7.99 6.52 1.96
CA ASN A 773 7.70 5.09 2.10
C ASN A 773 8.72 4.23 1.34
N HIS A 774 9.08 3.09 1.94
CA HIS A 774 10.07 2.13 1.42
C HIS A 774 11.50 2.69 1.25
N LEU A 775 11.77 3.87 1.79
CA LEU A 775 13.11 4.45 1.80
C LEU A 775 13.85 4.04 3.07
N ASP A 776 15.12 3.68 2.90
CA ASP A 776 16.03 3.62 4.04
C ASP A 776 16.24 5.01 4.64
N LEU A 777 16.82 5.02 5.82
CA LEU A 777 16.91 6.18 6.68
C LEU A 777 17.74 7.32 6.06
N GLU A 778 18.82 6.98 5.36
CA GLU A 778 19.67 7.93 4.63
C GLU A 778 18.95 8.51 3.40
N SER A 779 18.22 7.67 2.67
CA SER A 779 17.39 8.10 1.54
C SER A 779 16.26 9.03 1.98
N ARG A 780 15.66 8.79 3.16
CA ARG A 780 14.67 9.69 3.78
C ARG A 780 15.29 11.05 4.11
N GLU A 781 16.42 11.08 4.82
CA GLU A 781 17.14 12.32 5.15
C GLU A 781 17.47 13.15 3.89
N ALA A 782 17.86 12.48 2.80
CA ALA A 782 18.14 13.15 1.54
C ALA A 782 16.88 13.75 0.87
N VAL A 783 15.74 13.04 0.90
CA VAL A 783 14.45 13.56 0.43
C VAL A 783 14.00 14.76 1.26
N GLU A 784 14.08 14.66 2.59
CA GLU A 784 13.75 15.74 3.51
C GLU A 784 14.59 17.00 3.25
N ALA A 785 15.91 16.84 3.11
CA ALA A 785 16.81 17.95 2.80
C ALA A 785 16.49 18.60 1.44
N ALA A 786 16.03 17.81 0.46
CA ALA A 786 15.59 18.34 -0.83
C ALA A 786 14.29 19.15 -0.71
N LEU A 787 13.34 18.69 0.11
CA LEU A 787 12.06 19.37 0.34
C LEU A 787 12.21 20.66 1.17
N ASP A 788 13.09 20.66 2.16
CA ASP A 788 13.38 21.86 2.96
C ASP A 788 13.90 23.00 2.09
N GLY A 789 14.80 22.69 1.14
CA GLY A 789 15.38 23.66 0.19
C GLY A 789 14.43 24.15 -0.91
N PHE A 790 13.22 23.63 -1.05
CA PHE A 790 12.32 23.94 -2.17
C PHE A 790 11.45 25.18 -1.92
N GLU A 791 11.67 26.30 -2.60
CA GLU A 791 10.92 27.55 -2.31
C GLU A 791 9.42 27.58 -2.68
N GLY A 792 8.91 26.60 -3.43
CA GLY A 792 7.50 26.53 -3.85
C GLY A 792 6.55 26.07 -2.74
N ALA A 793 5.28 25.83 -3.06
CA ALA A 793 4.32 25.22 -2.14
C ALA A 793 4.47 23.69 -2.11
N VAL A 794 4.33 23.06 -0.94
CA VAL A 794 4.39 21.60 -0.79
C VAL A 794 3.15 21.13 -0.05
N LEU A 795 2.41 20.20 -0.67
CA LEU A 795 1.37 19.40 -0.04
C LEU A 795 1.81 17.94 -0.07
N VAL A 796 2.06 17.38 1.12
CA VAL A 796 2.55 16.02 1.28
C VAL A 796 1.51 15.16 2.00
N VAL A 797 1.10 14.06 1.37
CA VAL A 797 0.40 12.95 2.03
C VAL A 797 1.47 12.07 2.65
N THR A 798 1.43 11.93 3.97
CA THR A 798 2.43 11.13 4.67
C THR A 798 1.92 10.67 6.04
N HIS A 799 2.35 9.48 6.44
CA HIS A 799 2.26 8.99 7.82
C HIS A 799 3.57 9.15 8.61
N ASP A 800 4.63 9.66 7.97
CA ASP A 800 5.94 9.87 8.56
C ASP A 800 5.93 11.07 9.52
N ARG A 801 5.89 10.76 10.82
CA ARG A 801 5.89 11.72 11.93
C ARG A 801 7.02 12.73 11.87
N TYR A 802 8.22 12.27 11.50
CA TYR A 802 9.38 13.16 11.45
C TYR A 802 9.25 14.13 10.28
N LEU A 803 8.84 13.66 9.11
CA LEU A 803 8.59 14.54 7.95
C LEU A 803 7.49 15.56 8.25
N ILE A 804 6.43 15.16 8.97
CA ILE A 804 5.37 16.08 9.40
C ILE A 804 5.96 17.17 10.31
N GLN A 805 6.74 16.81 11.33
CA GLN A 805 7.34 17.78 12.26
C GLN A 805 8.40 18.67 11.60
N SER A 806 9.24 18.12 10.72
CA SER A 806 10.37 18.85 10.14
C SER A 806 9.96 19.76 8.99
N LEU A 807 8.97 19.36 8.19
CA LEU A 807 8.57 20.08 6.98
C LEU A 807 7.29 20.90 7.17
N ALA A 808 6.24 20.32 7.78
CA ALA A 808 4.92 20.91 7.77
C ALA A 808 4.80 22.09 8.74
N ARG A 809 4.18 23.17 8.28
CA ARG A 809 3.77 24.31 9.12
C ARG A 809 2.29 24.23 9.50
N THR A 810 1.55 23.41 8.79
CA THR A 810 0.11 23.22 8.96
C THR A 810 -0.21 21.79 8.58
N ALA A 811 -1.12 21.16 9.31
CA ALA A 811 -1.56 19.82 8.97
C ALA A 811 -3.06 19.77 8.70
N TRP A 812 -3.42 19.10 7.62
CA TRP A 812 -4.78 18.86 7.17
C TRP A 812 -5.16 17.44 7.59
N LEU A 813 -5.98 17.32 8.62
CA LEU A 813 -6.42 16.05 9.15
C LEU A 813 -7.76 15.66 8.53
N VAL A 814 -7.81 14.50 7.88
CA VAL A 814 -9.04 13.94 7.31
C VAL A 814 -9.82 13.20 8.39
N GLU A 815 -10.95 13.76 8.80
CA GLU A 815 -11.86 13.19 9.81
C GLU A 815 -13.31 13.23 9.34
N GLY A 816 -13.99 12.08 9.34
CA GLY A 816 -15.42 12.00 9.04
C GLY A 816 -15.81 12.57 7.67
N GLY A 817 -14.94 12.42 6.66
CA GLY A 817 -15.17 12.95 5.31
C GLY A 817 -14.97 14.46 5.17
N ARG A 818 -14.29 15.11 6.13
CA ARG A 818 -13.92 16.53 6.07
C ARG A 818 -12.44 16.70 6.37
N ILE A 819 -11.89 17.84 5.96
CA ILE A 819 -10.53 18.25 6.32
C ILE A 819 -10.59 19.28 7.42
N VAL A 820 -9.87 18.99 8.51
CA VAL A 820 -9.74 19.89 9.64
C VAL A 820 -8.28 20.32 9.75
N VAL A 821 -8.06 21.63 9.82
CA VAL A 821 -6.72 22.18 9.98
C VAL A 821 -6.28 22.08 11.45
N ARG A 822 -5.07 21.57 11.66
CA ARG A 822 -4.43 21.35 12.96
C ARG A 822 -2.99 21.82 12.93
N ASP A 823 -2.45 22.03 14.12
CA ASP A 823 -1.02 22.17 14.30
C ASP A 823 -0.35 20.80 14.05
N PRO A 824 0.75 20.71 13.28
CA PRO A 824 1.51 19.47 13.11
C PRO A 824 1.87 18.77 14.44
N GLU A 825 2.15 19.52 15.51
CA GLU A 825 2.48 18.97 16.84
C GLU A 825 1.30 18.26 17.50
N GLU A 826 0.04 18.60 17.16
CA GLU A 826 -1.14 17.93 17.70
C GLU A 826 -1.42 16.58 17.04
N ILE A 827 -0.83 16.35 15.85
CA ILE A 827 -1.02 15.12 15.08
C ILE A 827 0.03 14.07 15.44
N VAL A 828 1.29 14.48 15.56
CA VAL A 828 2.47 13.62 15.77
C VAL A 828 2.61 13.20 17.22
#